data_AF-A0ABD5V0T7-F1
#
_entry.id   AF-A0ABD5V0T7-F1
#
_cell.length_a   1.000
_cell.length_b   1.000
_cell.length_c   1.000
_cell.angle_alpha   90.00
_cell.angle_beta   90.00
_cell.angle_gamma   90.00
#
_symmetry.space_group_name_H-M   'P 1'
#
loop_
_entity.id
_entity.type
_entity.pdbx_description
1 polymer ?
#
loop_
_entity_poly.entity_id
_entity_poly.type
_entity_poly.pdbx_seq_one_letter_code
_entity_poly.pdbx_strand_id
1 'polypeptide(L)'
;MIPSAPRGQSADSAAIRFERGGGTLDVVDTVERRRYSLSLMAATASSPARASSFRFPVDEAIAVETGTISLPSVIAVYVRDDDGRMLAEVGQFAEESFSDGSYSLELCAPMKLYVRIDGPFEIEADASRMTIALPEPARVAIGARSKHDRPAATITTTDDPEDVMAAISAFGSALKTTSPERSYPTLRGHPPTLERGSELSIPEGLSAPETGISIEVPPTLGHAYVVAPLAYYLGAGVEPGDDAWIHTESGFSHPLGSGDAFEREVERVLKQTFFLDCVTRTEGLYPIDLHERRAIEEHVDLDFAALYDRSPADRLEAYLSVPYSDVEPHVPEWKLTSHVSTSPSSIEMLPFLVDDLAVIHTPDSGFVSSTGVETTAVEGFLRGPGDGTREAATATATPTGSYVEPTTTDSLEQSWVGSETPMGASKATPQAYHNRLAREGSSGDVSITVVCNDPEMIEERDLVDDVYGSREELPFEVTPHHDLTREELRAVLETDVDFLHYIGHIEPDGFECADGRLDARELDSIGVDAFLLNGCRSYDQGMALIDGGAIGGIVTLADVVNAGAVEIGSTLARLLNNGFPLRAALEVAKGENVIGEQYIVVGDGGMSVTQVDGGTPLLFDVRKTDNAFCLDMTAYTTSLEGIGSLIRPCIGEGVVHHLNSGTIHEFEMSLKELEEFLQQTTGAPIRVKDKLVWSGEVDLSAYF
;
A
#
# COMPACT_ATOMS: atom_id res chain seq x y z
N MET A 1 -27.02 10.97 -16.43
CA MET A 1 -26.50 12.21 -17.06
C MET A 1 -25.35 12.66 -16.17
N ILE A 2 -24.14 12.20 -16.50
CA ILE A 2 -22.99 12.20 -15.57
C ILE A 2 -22.44 13.64 -15.45
N PRO A 3 -22.06 14.13 -14.25
CA PRO A 3 -21.54 15.48 -14.07
C PRO A 3 -20.23 15.66 -14.85
N SER A 4 -20.16 16.76 -15.58
CA SER A 4 -18.98 17.20 -16.33
C SER A 4 -17.80 17.51 -15.39
N ALA A 5 -16.61 16.99 -15.74
CA ALA A 5 -15.34 17.31 -15.10
C ALA A 5 -15.15 18.84 -14.91
N PRO A 6 -14.61 19.30 -13.77
CA PRO A 6 -14.49 20.72 -13.46
C PRO A 6 -13.60 21.42 -14.50
N ARG A 7 -14.19 22.39 -15.22
CA ARG A 7 -13.46 23.24 -16.17
C ARG A 7 -12.81 24.39 -15.42
N GLY A 8 -11.48 24.37 -15.31
CA GLY A 8 -10.74 25.54 -14.85
C GLY A 8 -9.32 25.28 -14.35
N GLN A 9 -8.56 24.37 -14.96
CA GLN A 9 -7.12 24.30 -14.69
C GLN A 9 -6.37 25.17 -15.69
N SER A 10 -5.52 26.07 -15.19
CA SER A 10 -4.54 26.73 -16.06
C SER A 10 -3.67 25.65 -16.70
N ALA A 11 -3.17 25.88 -17.91
CA ALA A 11 -2.36 24.88 -18.62
C ALA A 11 -1.10 24.41 -17.84
N ASP A 12 -0.73 25.13 -16.76
CA ASP A 12 0.37 24.75 -15.86
C ASP A 12 -0.02 23.88 -14.65
N SER A 13 -1.31 23.57 -14.43
CA SER A 13 -1.77 22.78 -13.27
C SER A 13 -2.40 21.44 -13.62
N ALA A 14 -2.39 21.02 -14.89
CA ALA A 14 -2.95 19.74 -15.30
C ALA A 14 -2.03 18.57 -14.92
N ALA A 15 -2.61 17.54 -14.28
CA ALA A 15 -1.90 16.32 -13.89
C ALA A 15 -1.29 15.60 -15.10
N ILE A 16 -1.99 15.62 -16.25
CA ILE A 16 -1.53 15.06 -17.52
C ILE A 16 -1.35 16.17 -18.55
N ARG A 17 -0.26 16.12 -19.31
CA ARG A 17 -0.03 16.97 -20.48
C ARG A 17 0.37 16.13 -21.69
N PHE A 18 -0.14 16.52 -22.84
CA PHE A 18 0.26 15.94 -24.13
C PHE A 18 1.14 16.94 -24.88
N GLU A 19 2.40 16.56 -25.11
CA GLU A 19 3.37 17.33 -25.87
C GLU A 19 3.67 16.61 -27.19
N ARG A 20 3.84 17.36 -28.28
CA ARG A 20 4.04 16.74 -29.60
C ARG A 20 5.15 17.41 -30.38
N GLY A 21 6.05 16.59 -30.93
CA GLY A 21 7.14 17.04 -31.80
C GLY A 21 7.67 15.90 -32.66
N GLY A 22 8.01 16.18 -33.94
CA GLY A 22 8.77 15.26 -34.78
C GLY A 22 8.14 13.90 -35.08
N GLY A 23 6.80 13.75 -34.96
CA GLY A 23 6.11 12.46 -35.11
C GLY A 23 5.93 11.68 -33.80
N THR A 24 6.47 12.19 -32.71
CA THR A 24 6.33 11.64 -31.35
C THR A 24 5.25 12.41 -30.58
N LEU A 25 4.47 11.68 -29.80
CA LEU A 25 3.55 12.18 -28.79
C LEU A 25 4.08 11.80 -27.41
N ASP A 26 4.51 12.79 -26.64
CA ASP A 26 4.92 12.63 -25.26
C ASP A 26 3.71 12.82 -24.35
N VAL A 27 3.45 11.83 -23.52
CA VAL A 27 2.48 11.89 -22.41
C VAL A 27 3.28 12.16 -21.15
N VAL A 28 3.00 13.29 -20.50
CA VAL A 28 3.72 13.75 -19.31
C VAL A 28 2.77 13.76 -18.12
N ASP A 29 3.10 12.98 -17.11
CA ASP A 29 2.47 13.03 -15.80
C ASP A 29 3.26 13.99 -14.91
N THR A 30 2.66 15.12 -14.57
CA THR A 30 3.33 16.18 -13.78
C THR A 30 3.33 15.87 -12.29
N VAL A 31 2.44 15.00 -11.81
CA VAL A 31 2.33 14.62 -10.41
C VAL A 31 3.33 13.52 -10.08
N GLU A 32 3.36 12.47 -10.91
CA GLU A 32 4.30 11.36 -10.78
C GLU A 32 5.68 11.64 -11.40
N ARG A 33 5.82 12.78 -12.09
CA ARG A 33 7.03 13.19 -12.82
C ARG A 33 7.50 12.14 -13.86
N ARG A 34 6.55 11.48 -14.51
CA ARG A 34 6.81 10.42 -15.50
C ARG A 34 6.54 10.92 -16.92
N ARG A 35 7.27 10.34 -17.89
CA ARG A 35 7.06 10.60 -19.31
C ARG A 35 6.99 9.27 -20.08
N TYR A 36 6.07 9.18 -21.01
CA TYR A 36 5.98 8.06 -21.95
C TYR A 36 5.75 8.57 -23.37
N SER A 37 6.56 8.10 -24.31
CA SER A 37 6.65 8.64 -25.67
C SER A 37 6.10 7.64 -26.69
N LEU A 38 4.99 7.96 -27.33
CA LEU A 38 4.41 7.19 -28.43
C LEU A 38 4.90 7.72 -29.77
N SER A 39 5.31 6.84 -30.67
CA SER A 39 5.63 7.21 -32.06
C SER A 39 4.40 7.06 -32.94
N LEU A 40 3.95 8.14 -33.60
CA LEU A 40 2.75 8.18 -34.44
C LEU A 40 3.12 8.37 -35.91
N MET A 41 2.93 7.35 -36.74
CA MET A 41 3.23 7.44 -38.18
C MET A 41 2.08 8.06 -38.96
N ALA A 42 2.43 8.87 -39.98
CA ALA A 42 1.49 9.57 -40.86
C ALA A 42 0.46 10.45 -40.12
N ALA A 43 0.84 10.97 -38.94
CA ALA A 43 -0.13 11.58 -38.05
C ALA A 43 -0.46 13.06 -38.36
N THR A 44 -1.74 13.42 -38.43
CA THR A 44 -2.19 14.83 -38.56
C THR A 44 -2.11 15.56 -37.22
N ALA A 45 -2.28 16.90 -37.16
CA ALA A 45 -2.25 17.65 -35.90
C ALA A 45 -3.29 17.13 -34.87
N SER A 46 -2.93 17.11 -33.58
CA SER A 46 -3.83 16.67 -32.53
C SER A 46 -4.90 17.72 -32.24
N SER A 47 -6.06 17.26 -31.79
CA SER A 47 -7.16 18.09 -31.31
C SER A 47 -7.65 17.58 -29.94
N PRO A 48 -8.20 18.44 -29.06
CA PRO A 48 -8.76 17.98 -27.80
C PRO A 48 -9.88 16.94 -28.03
N ALA A 49 -9.87 15.87 -27.24
CA ALA A 49 -10.95 14.89 -27.16
C ALA A 49 -11.73 15.05 -25.84
N ARG A 50 -12.92 14.46 -25.74
CA ARG A 50 -13.68 14.48 -24.50
C ARG A 50 -13.24 13.32 -23.62
N ALA A 51 -12.89 13.56 -22.36
CA ALA A 51 -12.63 12.51 -21.39
C ALA A 51 -13.78 11.51 -21.29
N SER A 52 -15.04 11.99 -21.37
CA SER A 52 -16.24 11.15 -21.39
C SER A 52 -16.41 10.25 -22.63
N SER A 53 -15.48 10.29 -23.59
CA SER A 53 -15.44 9.31 -24.69
C SER A 53 -14.67 8.04 -24.31
N PHE A 54 -14.00 8.04 -23.15
CA PHE A 54 -13.35 6.85 -22.61
C PHE A 54 -14.28 6.20 -21.59
N ARG A 55 -14.26 4.86 -21.56
CA ARG A 55 -14.95 4.08 -20.54
C ARG A 55 -14.31 4.34 -19.17
N PHE A 56 -12.99 4.27 -19.11
CA PHE A 56 -12.21 4.53 -17.89
C PHE A 56 -11.97 6.04 -17.70
N PRO A 57 -12.01 6.55 -16.46
CA PRO A 57 -11.71 7.94 -16.18
C PRO A 57 -10.29 8.31 -16.65
N VAL A 58 -10.19 9.42 -17.38
CA VAL A 58 -8.94 10.04 -17.85
C VAL A 58 -8.90 11.50 -17.42
N ASP A 59 -7.72 12.00 -17.07
CA ASP A 59 -7.52 13.40 -16.68
C ASP A 59 -7.56 14.30 -17.93
N GLU A 60 -6.88 13.87 -19.00
CA GLU A 60 -6.82 14.59 -20.27
C GLU A 60 -6.91 13.63 -21.46
N ALA A 61 -7.41 14.15 -22.59
CA ALA A 61 -7.54 13.36 -23.81
C ALA A 61 -7.36 14.18 -25.09
N ILE A 62 -6.73 13.57 -26.08
CA ILE A 62 -6.57 14.11 -27.42
C ILE A 62 -7.08 13.13 -28.48
N ALA A 63 -7.35 13.64 -29.67
CA ALA A 63 -7.60 12.85 -30.87
C ALA A 63 -6.56 13.18 -31.94
N VAL A 64 -6.09 12.15 -32.62
CA VAL A 64 -5.10 12.23 -33.69
C VAL A 64 -5.49 11.29 -34.81
N GLU A 65 -5.29 11.68 -36.06
CA GLU A 65 -5.41 10.77 -37.19
C GLU A 65 -4.05 10.12 -37.43
N THR A 66 -3.95 8.80 -37.42
CA THR A 66 -2.70 8.06 -37.62
C THR A 66 -2.98 6.67 -38.18
N GLY A 67 -2.02 6.09 -38.92
CA GLY A 67 -2.09 4.70 -39.36
C GLY A 67 -1.33 3.72 -38.46
N THR A 68 -0.48 4.22 -37.55
CA THR A 68 0.36 3.35 -36.73
C THR A 68 0.80 4.04 -35.45
N ILE A 69 0.66 3.35 -34.33
CA ILE A 69 1.17 3.76 -33.02
C ILE A 69 2.26 2.75 -32.63
N SER A 70 3.51 3.20 -32.50
CA SER A 70 4.61 2.38 -31.99
C SER A 70 4.96 2.78 -30.57
N LEU A 71 5.10 1.77 -29.71
CA LEU A 71 5.44 1.91 -28.31
C LEU A 71 6.98 1.84 -28.14
N PRO A 72 7.55 2.54 -27.14
CA PRO A 72 9.00 2.58 -26.91
C PRO A 72 9.56 1.29 -26.31
N SER A 73 8.70 0.46 -25.71
CA SER A 73 9.03 -0.85 -25.14
C SER A 73 7.83 -1.79 -25.31
N VAL A 74 8.07 -3.09 -25.21
CA VAL A 74 7.00 -4.08 -25.14
C VAL A 74 6.42 -4.07 -23.73
N ILE A 75 5.15 -3.68 -23.62
CA ILE A 75 4.37 -3.68 -22.39
C ILE A 75 3.12 -4.50 -22.61
N ALA A 76 2.46 -4.94 -21.54
CA ALA A 76 1.15 -5.56 -21.66
C ALA A 76 0.13 -4.56 -22.22
N VAL A 77 -0.68 -5.03 -23.17
CA VAL A 77 -1.80 -4.28 -23.75
C VAL A 77 -3.07 -5.08 -23.58
N TYR A 78 -4.02 -4.55 -22.81
CA TYR A 78 -5.33 -5.14 -22.64
C TYR A 78 -6.31 -4.57 -23.64
N VAL A 79 -6.84 -5.42 -24.52
CA VAL A 79 -7.84 -5.04 -25.52
C VAL A 79 -9.23 -5.36 -24.98
N ARG A 80 -10.11 -4.37 -24.96
CA ARG A 80 -11.50 -4.51 -24.51
C ARG A 80 -12.48 -4.01 -25.55
N ASP A 81 -13.68 -4.61 -25.56
CA ASP A 81 -14.83 -4.09 -26.33
C ASP A 81 -15.47 -2.87 -25.63
N ASP A 82 -16.50 -2.28 -26.25
CA ASP A 82 -17.25 -1.14 -25.70
C ASP A 82 -17.98 -1.49 -24.39
N ASP A 83 -18.31 -2.77 -24.18
CA ASP A 83 -18.90 -3.32 -22.95
C ASP A 83 -17.86 -3.56 -21.84
N GLY A 84 -16.57 -3.32 -22.11
CA GLY A 84 -15.48 -3.52 -21.16
C GLY A 84 -15.04 -4.97 -20.98
N ARG A 85 -15.56 -5.91 -21.80
CA ARG A 85 -15.12 -7.31 -21.79
C ARG A 85 -13.70 -7.40 -22.34
N MET A 86 -12.85 -8.14 -21.64
CA MET A 86 -11.50 -8.42 -22.10
C MET A 86 -11.53 -9.37 -23.29
N LEU A 87 -10.95 -8.93 -24.41
CA LEU A 87 -10.84 -9.71 -25.65
C LEU A 87 -9.47 -10.36 -25.77
N ALA A 88 -8.41 -9.65 -25.37
CA ALA A 88 -7.04 -10.14 -25.41
C ALA A 88 -6.15 -9.41 -24.40
N GLU A 89 -5.12 -10.12 -23.94
CA GLU A 89 -3.93 -9.57 -23.30
C GLU A 89 -2.75 -9.83 -24.24
N VAL A 90 -2.17 -8.76 -24.78
CA VAL A 90 -1.10 -8.84 -25.77
C VAL A 90 0.23 -8.48 -25.11
N GLY A 91 1.21 -9.38 -25.21
CA GLY A 91 2.55 -9.24 -24.63
C GLY A 91 3.66 -9.45 -25.65
N GLN A 92 4.83 -9.94 -25.20
CA GLN A 92 5.96 -10.23 -26.07
C GLN A 92 5.66 -11.35 -27.08
N PHE A 93 6.20 -11.21 -28.29
CA PHE A 93 6.06 -12.19 -29.39
C PHE A 93 4.62 -12.50 -29.82
N ALA A 94 3.70 -11.56 -29.58
CA ALA A 94 2.29 -11.71 -29.94
C ALA A 94 1.96 -11.03 -31.28
N GLU A 95 1.04 -11.64 -32.02
CA GLU A 95 0.45 -11.11 -33.25
C GLU A 95 -1.06 -11.36 -33.19
N GLU A 96 -1.84 -10.29 -33.08
CA GLU A 96 -3.30 -10.35 -32.90
C GLU A 96 -4.00 -9.34 -33.82
N SER A 97 -5.08 -9.77 -34.48
CA SER A 97 -5.86 -8.93 -35.39
C SER A 97 -7.31 -8.79 -34.91
N PHE A 98 -7.82 -7.56 -34.93
CA PHE A 98 -9.17 -7.21 -34.51
C PHE A 98 -9.97 -6.66 -35.71
N SER A 99 -11.20 -7.17 -35.88
CA SER A 99 -12.09 -6.78 -36.96
C SER A 99 -12.73 -5.40 -36.73
N ASP A 100 -13.65 -5.00 -37.59
CA ASP A 100 -14.43 -3.78 -37.39
C ASP A 100 -15.22 -3.81 -36.07
N GLY A 101 -15.12 -2.74 -35.28
CA GLY A 101 -15.68 -2.63 -33.93
C GLY A 101 -15.18 -1.38 -33.19
N SER A 102 -15.64 -1.18 -31.96
CA SER A 102 -15.14 -0.12 -31.06
C SER A 102 -14.36 -0.76 -29.92
N TYR A 103 -13.13 -0.29 -29.72
CA TYR A 103 -12.17 -0.92 -28.82
C TYR A 103 -11.52 0.10 -27.89
N SER A 104 -11.32 -0.32 -26.65
CA SER A 104 -10.52 0.38 -25.66
C SER A 104 -9.27 -0.45 -25.35
N LEU A 105 -8.11 0.09 -25.67
CA LEU A 105 -6.82 -0.51 -25.37
C LEU A 105 -6.26 0.16 -24.12
N GLU A 106 -5.99 -0.59 -23.06
CA GLU A 106 -5.22 -0.12 -21.91
C GLU A 106 -3.76 -0.50 -22.12
N LEU A 107 -2.88 0.50 -22.15
CA LEU A 107 -1.45 0.31 -22.24
C LEU A 107 -0.89 0.33 -20.81
N CYS A 108 -0.23 -0.76 -20.37
CA CYS A 108 0.45 -0.86 -19.07
C CYS A 108 1.73 -0.01 -19.01
N ALA A 109 1.61 1.28 -19.35
CA ALA A 109 2.66 2.27 -19.28
C ALA A 109 2.87 2.74 -17.82
N PRO A 110 3.90 3.56 -17.54
CA PRO A 110 4.14 4.09 -16.19
C PRO A 110 3.02 4.98 -15.61
N MET A 111 1.99 5.30 -16.40
CA MET A 111 0.76 6.03 -16.09
C MET A 111 -0.43 5.29 -16.72
N LYS A 112 -1.67 5.58 -16.32
CA LYS A 112 -2.84 4.96 -16.95
C LYS A 112 -3.05 5.58 -18.33
N LEU A 113 -2.80 4.80 -19.38
CA LEU A 113 -2.84 5.27 -20.76
C LEU A 113 -3.80 4.41 -21.57
N TYR A 114 -4.76 5.06 -22.23
CA TYR A 114 -5.80 4.41 -23.00
C TYR A 114 -5.81 4.90 -24.44
N VAL A 115 -6.02 3.97 -25.36
CA VAL A 115 -6.21 4.25 -26.78
C VAL A 115 -7.58 3.72 -27.19
N ARG A 116 -8.45 4.61 -27.68
CA ARG A 116 -9.74 4.24 -28.23
C ARG A 116 -9.66 4.22 -29.76
N ILE A 117 -9.99 3.08 -30.33
CA ILE A 117 -9.99 2.82 -31.78
C ILE A 117 -11.39 2.41 -32.20
N ASP A 118 -11.94 3.09 -33.21
CA ASP A 118 -13.15 2.67 -33.91
C ASP A 118 -12.73 2.15 -35.30
N GLY A 119 -12.84 0.84 -35.51
CA GLY A 119 -12.43 0.14 -36.72
C GLY A 119 -11.42 -1.00 -36.48
N PRO A 120 -11.02 -1.71 -37.54
CA PRO A 120 -10.07 -2.81 -37.46
C PRO A 120 -8.64 -2.32 -37.18
N PHE A 121 -7.86 -3.13 -36.48
CA PHE A 121 -6.43 -2.90 -36.24
C PHE A 121 -5.70 -4.22 -35.94
N GLU A 122 -4.37 -4.18 -35.99
CA GLU A 122 -3.49 -5.30 -35.68
C GLU A 122 -2.47 -4.86 -34.62
N ILE A 123 -2.17 -5.73 -33.66
CA ILE A 123 -1.08 -5.54 -32.69
C ILE A 123 0.00 -6.58 -32.98
N GLU A 124 1.22 -6.09 -33.21
CA GLU A 124 2.41 -6.91 -33.39
C GLU A 124 3.45 -6.53 -32.32
N ALA A 125 4.01 -7.54 -31.66
CA ALA A 125 5.09 -7.38 -30.70
C ALA A 125 6.22 -8.37 -30.97
N ASP A 126 7.46 -7.88 -31.04
CA ASP A 126 8.67 -8.70 -31.01
C ASP A 126 9.33 -8.66 -29.62
N ALA A 127 10.62 -8.95 -29.52
CA ALA A 127 11.36 -8.91 -28.25
C ALA A 127 11.55 -7.48 -27.69
N SER A 128 11.46 -6.46 -28.52
CA SER A 128 11.89 -5.09 -28.22
C SER A 128 10.90 -4.01 -28.64
N ARG A 129 10.02 -4.32 -29.59
CA ARG A 129 9.09 -3.37 -30.21
C ARG A 129 7.68 -3.90 -30.19
N MET A 130 6.73 -3.02 -29.87
CA MET A 130 5.30 -3.26 -30.00
C MET A 130 4.66 -2.17 -30.87
N THR A 131 3.77 -2.56 -31.77
CA THR A 131 3.13 -1.67 -32.74
C THR A 131 1.65 -1.99 -32.89
N ILE A 132 0.82 -0.96 -32.91
CA ILE A 132 -0.62 -1.02 -33.22
C ILE A 132 -0.81 -0.40 -34.61
N ALA A 133 -1.20 -1.20 -35.59
CA ALA A 133 -1.35 -0.79 -36.99
C ALA A 133 -2.82 -0.76 -37.41
N LEU A 134 -3.23 0.31 -38.09
CA LEU A 134 -4.56 0.44 -38.69
C LEU A 134 -4.43 0.25 -40.22
N PRO A 135 -5.40 -0.40 -40.88
CA PRO A 135 -5.32 -0.64 -42.34
C PRO A 135 -5.22 0.64 -43.17
N GLU A 136 -5.87 1.71 -42.72
CA GLU A 136 -5.79 3.06 -43.27
C GLU A 136 -5.67 4.06 -42.12
N PRO A 137 -5.03 5.24 -42.32
CA PRO A 137 -5.00 6.28 -41.30
C PRO A 137 -6.42 6.65 -40.84
N ALA A 138 -6.68 6.51 -39.54
CA ALA A 138 -7.97 6.79 -38.94
C ALA A 138 -7.83 7.63 -37.69
N ARG A 139 -8.95 8.23 -37.25
CA ARG A 139 -8.99 9.04 -36.04
C ARG A 139 -9.00 8.14 -34.80
N VAL A 140 -7.95 8.26 -34.00
CA VAL A 140 -7.77 7.56 -32.73
C VAL A 140 -7.83 8.57 -31.59
N ALA A 141 -8.49 8.21 -30.48
CA ALA A 141 -8.45 9.01 -29.26
C ALA A 141 -7.45 8.41 -28.26
N ILE A 142 -6.61 9.25 -27.67
CA ILE A 142 -5.63 8.87 -26.66
C ILE A 142 -5.95 9.65 -25.40
N GLY A 143 -6.20 8.93 -24.32
CA GLY A 143 -6.54 9.50 -23.01
C GLY A 143 -5.56 8.99 -21.97
N ALA A 144 -5.17 9.84 -21.03
CA ALA A 144 -4.28 9.44 -19.96
C ALA A 144 -4.76 9.97 -18.61
N ARG A 145 -4.42 9.22 -17.56
CA ARG A 145 -4.66 9.57 -16.16
C ARG A 145 -3.39 9.35 -15.37
N SER A 146 -3.10 10.26 -14.45
CA SER A 146 -2.11 10.02 -13.42
C SER A 146 -2.57 8.88 -12.52
N LYS A 147 -1.63 8.07 -12.04
CA LYS A 147 -1.95 7.15 -10.95
C LYS A 147 -2.30 7.93 -9.68
N HIS A 148 -1.66 9.09 -9.51
CA HIS A 148 -1.82 10.00 -8.38
C HIS A 148 -1.49 9.28 -7.07
N ASP A 149 -0.40 8.51 -7.06
CA ASP A 149 0.14 7.81 -5.90
C ASP A 149 0.98 8.76 -5.02
N ARG A 150 1.25 9.98 -5.52
CA ARG A 150 1.95 11.06 -4.81
C ARG A 150 1.05 12.29 -4.62
N PRO A 151 1.19 13.04 -3.52
CA PRO A 151 0.47 14.29 -3.31
C PRO A 151 0.74 15.30 -4.43
N ALA A 152 -0.32 15.84 -5.03
CA ALA A 152 -0.19 16.88 -6.05
C ALA A 152 0.10 18.29 -5.49
N ALA A 153 -0.13 18.52 -4.19
CA ALA A 153 0.02 19.83 -3.55
C ALA A 153 0.23 19.69 -2.04
N THR A 154 0.66 20.80 -1.41
CA THR A 154 0.77 20.96 0.05
C THR A 154 -0.21 22.01 0.55
N ILE A 155 -0.94 21.70 1.61
CA ILE A 155 -1.78 22.64 2.37
C ILE A 155 -1.02 23.02 3.65
N THR A 156 -0.99 24.31 3.97
CA THR A 156 -0.48 24.77 5.26
C THR A 156 -1.65 24.91 6.23
N THR A 157 -1.56 24.33 7.42
CA THR A 157 -2.58 24.46 8.49
C THR A 157 -1.95 24.94 9.79
N THR A 158 -2.77 25.42 10.72
CA THR A 158 -2.34 25.72 12.10
C THR A 158 -2.62 24.53 13.03
N ASP A 159 -2.33 24.71 14.32
CA ASP A 159 -2.68 23.76 15.38
C ASP A 159 -4.15 23.91 15.85
N ASP A 160 -4.92 24.86 15.28
CA ASP A 160 -6.34 25.04 15.58
C ASP A 160 -7.18 23.92 14.94
N PRO A 161 -8.02 23.20 15.70
CA PRO A 161 -8.88 22.16 15.15
C PRO A 161 -9.75 22.60 13.96
N GLU A 162 -10.27 23.82 13.94
CA GLU A 162 -11.13 24.29 12.84
C GLU A 162 -10.32 24.45 11.53
N ASP A 163 -9.08 24.93 11.62
CA ASP A 163 -8.18 25.01 10.47
C ASP A 163 -7.83 23.61 9.94
N VAL A 164 -7.61 22.65 10.84
CA VAL A 164 -7.35 21.25 10.48
C VAL A 164 -8.57 20.61 9.80
N MET A 165 -9.79 20.88 10.27
CA MET A 165 -11.03 20.41 9.62
C MET A 165 -11.19 20.99 8.21
N ALA A 166 -10.88 22.27 8.02
CA ALA A 166 -10.90 22.89 6.70
C ALA A 166 -9.84 22.27 5.77
N ALA A 167 -8.65 21.95 6.28
CA ALA A 167 -7.62 21.26 5.52
C ALA A 167 -8.04 19.83 5.11
N ILE A 168 -8.62 19.05 6.04
CA ILE A 168 -9.15 17.70 5.77
C ILE A 168 -10.25 17.75 4.70
N SER A 169 -11.12 18.76 4.75
CA SER A 169 -12.19 18.94 3.76
C SER A 169 -11.65 19.06 2.32
N ALA A 170 -10.42 19.54 2.14
CA ALA A 170 -9.78 19.65 0.83
C ALA A 170 -9.19 18.31 0.32
N PHE A 171 -9.07 17.27 1.16
CA PHE A 171 -8.50 15.98 0.75
C PHE A 171 -9.29 15.32 -0.38
N GLY A 172 -10.63 15.51 -0.40
CA GLY A 172 -11.50 14.99 -1.46
C GLY A 172 -11.16 15.47 -2.87
N SER A 173 -10.37 16.56 -3.00
CA SER A 173 -9.88 17.04 -4.30
C SER A 173 -9.02 16.04 -5.07
N ALA A 174 -8.46 15.04 -4.39
CA ALA A 174 -7.66 13.99 -5.01
C ALA A 174 -8.49 12.91 -5.74
N LEU A 175 -9.77 12.76 -5.36
CA LEU A 175 -10.68 11.74 -5.90
C LEU A 175 -10.84 11.89 -7.40
N LYS A 176 -10.62 10.80 -8.15
CA LYS A 176 -10.76 10.78 -9.61
C LYS A 176 -12.21 10.62 -10.06
N THR A 177 -13.08 10.19 -9.15
CA THR A 177 -14.50 9.99 -9.38
C THR A 177 -15.26 10.03 -8.06
N THR A 178 -16.53 10.44 -8.13
CA THR A 178 -17.48 10.33 -7.02
C THR A 178 -18.40 9.12 -7.17
N SER A 179 -18.20 8.26 -8.18
CA SER A 179 -18.95 7.00 -8.36
C SER A 179 -18.48 5.90 -7.38
N PRO A 180 -19.14 4.73 -7.31
CA PRO A 180 -18.65 3.58 -6.53
C PRO A 180 -17.27 3.09 -6.96
N GLU A 181 -16.84 3.43 -8.17
CA GLU A 181 -15.52 3.10 -8.72
C GLU A 181 -14.37 3.70 -7.91
N ARG A 182 -14.63 4.72 -7.07
CA ARG A 182 -13.64 5.22 -6.10
C ARG A 182 -13.21 4.16 -5.08
N SER A 183 -13.90 3.03 -4.97
CA SER A 183 -13.39 1.90 -4.19
C SER A 183 -12.15 1.24 -4.83
N TYR A 184 -11.80 1.52 -6.09
CA TYR A 184 -10.48 1.16 -6.65
C TYR A 184 -9.39 2.13 -6.15
N PRO A 185 -8.23 1.65 -5.67
CA PRO A 185 -7.13 2.50 -5.18
C PRO A 185 -6.74 3.60 -6.18
N THR A 186 -6.53 3.23 -7.44
CA THR A 186 -6.11 4.17 -8.51
C THR A 186 -7.15 5.23 -8.90
N LEU A 187 -8.36 5.19 -8.31
CA LEU A 187 -9.44 6.16 -8.52
C LEU A 187 -9.69 7.07 -7.31
N ARG A 188 -8.92 6.91 -6.23
CA ARG A 188 -8.99 7.77 -5.04
C ARG A 188 -7.90 8.84 -5.00
N GLY A 189 -6.68 8.49 -5.42
CA GLY A 189 -5.53 9.39 -5.49
C GLY A 189 -5.06 9.91 -4.12
N HIS A 190 -3.78 10.17 -3.97
CA HIS A 190 -3.19 10.58 -2.71
C HIS A 190 -3.67 11.97 -2.28
N PRO A 191 -4.13 12.17 -1.02
CA PRO A 191 -4.48 13.48 -0.50
C PRO A 191 -3.31 14.49 -0.56
N PRO A 192 -3.57 15.81 -0.64
CA PRO A 192 -2.52 16.82 -0.46
C PRO A 192 -1.78 16.65 0.87
N THR A 193 -0.47 16.93 0.89
CA THR A 193 0.28 16.93 2.16
C THR A 193 -0.16 18.07 3.07
N LEU A 194 0.06 17.90 4.37
CA LEU A 194 -0.11 18.97 5.36
C LEU A 194 1.26 19.40 5.86
N GLU A 195 1.46 20.70 5.98
CA GLU A 195 2.57 21.32 6.71
C GLU A 195 2.02 22.24 7.79
N ARG A 196 2.66 22.27 8.95
CA ARG A 196 2.26 23.16 10.04
C ARG A 196 2.84 24.55 9.85
N GLY A 197 1.98 25.56 9.95
CA GLY A 197 2.34 26.97 9.83
C GLY A 197 1.56 27.87 10.80
N SER A 198 1.69 29.18 10.60
CA SER A 198 1.01 30.19 11.43
C SER A 198 -0.39 30.58 10.96
N GLU A 199 -0.76 30.21 9.73
CA GLU A 199 -2.07 30.48 9.14
C GLU A 199 -2.47 29.36 8.17
N LEU A 200 -3.79 29.15 8.03
CA LEU A 200 -4.34 28.23 7.04
C LEU A 200 -4.17 28.78 5.62
N SER A 201 -3.57 27.99 4.73
CA SER A 201 -3.39 28.29 3.32
C SER A 201 -3.69 27.04 2.48
N ILE A 202 -4.83 27.05 1.78
CA ILE A 202 -5.24 25.99 0.86
C ILE A 202 -5.00 26.49 -0.58
N PRO A 203 -4.12 25.84 -1.36
CA PRO A 203 -3.88 26.20 -2.76
C PRO A 203 -5.15 26.26 -3.62
N GLU A 204 -5.19 27.22 -4.55
CA GLU A 204 -6.28 27.32 -5.52
C GLU A 204 -6.42 26.02 -6.34
N GLY A 205 -7.64 25.47 -6.42
CA GLY A 205 -7.94 24.23 -7.13
C GLY A 205 -8.10 22.99 -6.25
N LEU A 206 -7.74 23.06 -4.96
CA LEU A 206 -8.01 22.00 -3.98
C LEU A 206 -9.38 22.21 -3.33
N SER A 207 -10.44 21.94 -4.08
CA SER A 207 -11.82 21.99 -3.56
C SER A 207 -12.40 20.59 -3.39
N ALA A 208 -13.16 20.39 -2.32
CA ALA A 208 -13.97 19.19 -2.14
C ALA A 208 -14.93 18.99 -3.34
N PRO A 209 -15.16 17.75 -3.79
CA PRO A 209 -16.19 17.49 -4.80
C PRO A 209 -17.58 17.78 -4.23
N GLU A 210 -18.50 18.21 -5.10
CA GLU A 210 -19.91 18.41 -4.73
C GLU A 210 -20.61 17.04 -4.57
N THR A 211 -20.47 16.44 -3.39
CA THR A 211 -21.04 15.12 -3.04
C THR A 211 -22.40 15.24 -2.37
N GLY A 212 -22.74 16.42 -1.86
CA GLY A 212 -23.93 16.69 -1.07
C GLY A 212 -23.88 16.07 0.33
N ILE A 213 -22.67 15.78 0.84
CA ILE A 213 -22.43 15.17 2.15
C ILE A 213 -21.55 16.13 2.98
N SER A 214 -21.91 16.36 4.24
CA SER A 214 -21.08 17.04 5.24
C SER A 214 -21.02 16.22 6.53
N ILE A 215 -19.95 16.42 7.31
CA ILE A 215 -19.73 15.78 8.59
C ILE A 215 -19.50 16.85 9.64
N GLU A 216 -20.41 16.95 10.60
CA GLU A 216 -20.31 17.85 11.74
C GLU A 216 -19.61 17.10 12.89
N VAL A 217 -18.59 17.71 13.53
CA VAL A 217 -17.90 17.12 14.70
C VAL A 217 -17.42 18.19 15.70
N PRO A 218 -17.23 17.84 16.98
CA PRO A 218 -16.60 18.71 17.98
C PRO A 218 -15.24 19.27 17.52
N PRO A 219 -14.97 20.59 17.65
CA PRO A 219 -13.74 21.25 17.20
C PRO A 219 -12.55 20.87 18.09
N THR A 220 -12.09 19.62 17.96
CA THR A 220 -10.95 19.04 18.67
C THR A 220 -10.11 18.23 17.68
N LEU A 221 -8.80 18.19 17.90
CA LEU A 221 -7.89 17.42 17.03
C LEU A 221 -8.26 15.93 17.00
N GLY A 222 -8.64 15.35 18.13
CA GLY A 222 -9.05 13.94 18.19
C GLY A 222 -10.21 13.61 17.25
N HIS A 223 -11.28 14.42 17.28
CA HIS A 223 -12.41 14.21 16.38
C HIS A 223 -12.05 14.46 14.91
N ALA A 224 -11.24 15.48 14.63
CA ALA A 224 -10.77 15.76 13.27
C ALA A 224 -9.91 14.60 12.72
N TYR A 225 -9.01 14.03 13.53
CA TYR A 225 -8.13 12.94 13.11
C TYR A 225 -8.92 11.67 12.81
N VAL A 226 -9.81 11.25 13.72
CA VAL A 226 -10.64 10.05 13.56
C VAL A 226 -11.51 10.14 12.29
N VAL A 227 -12.08 11.31 12.00
CA VAL A 227 -13.02 11.46 10.88
C VAL A 227 -12.34 11.66 9.52
N ALA A 228 -11.03 11.94 9.49
CA ALA A 228 -10.31 12.27 8.25
C ALA A 228 -10.42 11.20 7.15
N PRO A 229 -10.23 9.88 7.41
CA PRO A 229 -10.35 8.85 6.39
C PRO A 229 -11.76 8.74 5.82
N LEU A 230 -12.78 8.88 6.69
CA LEU A 230 -14.18 8.86 6.29
C LEU A 230 -14.55 10.09 5.45
N ALA A 231 -14.16 11.29 5.89
CA ALA A 231 -14.41 12.53 5.18
C ALA A 231 -13.80 12.51 3.77
N TYR A 232 -12.54 12.04 3.66
CA TYR A 232 -11.88 11.85 2.38
C TYR A 232 -12.60 10.83 1.49
N TYR A 233 -12.93 9.64 1.99
CA TYR A 233 -13.58 8.60 1.19
C TYR A 233 -14.98 9.01 0.69
N LEU A 234 -15.71 9.79 1.49
CA LEU A 234 -17.00 10.35 1.09
C LEU A 234 -16.86 11.60 0.21
N GLY A 235 -15.69 12.23 0.17
CA GLY A 235 -15.50 13.55 -0.42
C GLY A 235 -16.37 14.60 0.27
N ALA A 236 -16.47 14.52 1.60
CA ALA A 236 -17.35 15.35 2.43
C ALA A 236 -16.57 16.49 3.10
N GLY A 237 -17.23 17.64 3.29
CA GLY A 237 -16.72 18.71 4.13
C GLY A 237 -16.84 18.36 5.60
N VAL A 238 -15.85 18.76 6.41
CA VAL A 238 -15.85 18.63 7.88
C VAL A 238 -16.13 20.00 8.48
N GLU A 239 -17.19 20.10 9.26
CA GLU A 239 -17.68 21.34 9.86
C GLU A 239 -17.68 21.25 11.39
N PRO A 240 -17.38 22.34 12.11
CA PRO A 240 -17.40 22.33 13.57
C PRO A 240 -18.84 22.31 14.09
N GLY A 241 -19.09 21.48 15.10
CA GLY A 241 -20.37 21.41 15.79
C GLY A 241 -20.31 20.74 17.15
N ASP A 242 -21.40 20.82 17.93
CA ASP A 242 -21.40 20.32 19.31
C ASP A 242 -21.50 18.78 19.38
N ASP A 243 -22.21 18.17 18.43
CA ASP A 243 -22.45 16.73 18.35
C ASP A 243 -21.90 16.20 17.02
N ALA A 244 -21.51 14.92 16.98
CA ALA A 244 -20.98 14.30 15.78
C ALA A 244 -22.07 13.69 14.88
N TRP A 245 -22.21 14.18 13.66
CA TRP A 245 -23.25 13.78 12.70
C TRP A 245 -22.77 13.79 11.26
N ILE A 246 -23.32 12.89 10.44
CA ILE A 246 -23.27 13.00 8.98
C ILE A 246 -24.58 13.63 8.51
N HIS A 247 -24.49 14.59 7.60
CA HIS A 247 -25.63 15.23 6.94
C HIS A 247 -25.55 15.06 5.43
N THR A 248 -26.72 15.05 4.80
CA THR A 248 -26.86 15.05 3.35
C THR A 248 -27.78 16.19 2.90
N GLU A 249 -27.61 16.66 1.67
CA GLU A 249 -28.49 17.69 1.08
C GLU A 249 -29.95 17.25 0.95
N SER A 250 -30.24 15.93 0.94
CA SER A 250 -31.60 15.37 0.95
C SER A 250 -32.31 15.56 2.30
N GLY A 251 -31.56 15.91 3.35
CA GLY A 251 -32.05 16.07 4.72
C GLY A 251 -31.93 14.81 5.58
N PHE A 252 -31.25 13.77 5.08
CA PHE A 252 -30.87 12.61 5.90
C PHE A 252 -29.73 12.98 6.86
N SER A 253 -29.83 12.50 8.10
CA SER A 253 -28.85 12.70 9.16
C SER A 253 -28.56 11.38 9.87
N HIS A 254 -27.28 11.08 10.10
CA HIS A 254 -26.82 9.87 10.79
C HIS A 254 -25.92 10.22 11.97
N PRO A 255 -26.24 9.80 13.21
CA PRO A 255 -25.42 10.11 14.37
C PRO A 255 -24.14 9.28 14.37
N LEU A 256 -23.01 9.92 14.66
CA LEU A 256 -21.74 9.22 14.86
C LEU A 256 -21.51 8.84 16.34
N GLY A 257 -22.29 9.40 17.27
CA GLY A 257 -22.12 9.11 18.71
C GLY A 257 -21.02 9.96 19.35
N SER A 258 -20.58 9.55 20.54
CA SER A 258 -19.59 10.29 21.34
C SER A 258 -18.67 9.37 22.14
N GLY A 259 -17.49 9.87 22.53
CA GLY A 259 -16.46 9.06 23.19
C GLY A 259 -16.08 7.84 22.33
N ASP A 260 -15.88 6.68 22.94
CA ASP A 260 -15.51 5.46 22.21
C ASP A 260 -16.56 5.02 21.16
N ALA A 261 -17.82 5.46 21.29
CA ALA A 261 -18.85 5.16 20.28
C ALA A 261 -18.62 5.93 18.98
N PHE A 262 -18.01 7.11 19.06
CA PHE A 262 -17.67 7.92 17.89
C PHE A 262 -16.64 7.22 17.00
N GLU A 263 -15.52 6.75 17.56
CA GLU A 263 -14.48 6.08 16.79
C GLU A 263 -15.02 4.80 16.10
N ARG A 264 -15.76 3.97 16.86
CA ARG A 264 -16.38 2.75 16.32
C ARG A 264 -17.39 3.03 15.21
N GLU A 265 -18.21 4.08 15.35
CA GLU A 265 -19.22 4.39 14.35
C GLU A 265 -18.60 4.98 13.08
N VAL A 266 -17.56 5.81 13.20
CA VAL A 266 -16.80 6.31 12.05
C VAL A 266 -16.14 5.16 11.28
N GLU A 267 -15.49 4.25 11.99
CA GLU A 267 -14.92 3.02 11.42
C GLU A 267 -16.00 2.20 10.69
N ARG A 268 -17.14 1.98 11.34
CA ARG A 268 -18.28 1.22 10.79
C ARG A 268 -18.79 1.83 9.50
N VAL A 269 -19.03 3.14 9.48
CA VAL A 269 -19.52 3.85 8.28
C VAL A 269 -18.50 3.79 7.15
N LEU A 270 -17.21 3.94 7.45
CA LEU A 270 -16.14 3.81 6.45
C LEU A 270 -16.12 2.42 5.84
N LYS A 271 -16.02 1.37 6.67
CA LYS A 271 -16.00 -0.04 6.25
C LYS A 271 -17.25 -0.43 5.44
N GLN A 272 -18.43 -0.06 5.93
CA GLN A 272 -19.71 -0.35 5.28
C GLN A 272 -19.85 0.33 3.91
N THR A 273 -19.57 1.63 3.85
CA THR A 273 -19.69 2.40 2.60
C THR A 273 -18.66 1.90 1.57
N PHE A 274 -17.43 1.66 2.01
CA PHE A 274 -16.37 1.13 1.17
C PHE A 274 -16.72 -0.24 0.57
N PHE A 275 -17.17 -1.17 1.40
CA PHE A 275 -17.54 -2.52 0.97
C PHE A 275 -18.74 -2.50 0.00
N LEU A 276 -19.79 -1.73 0.32
CA LEU A 276 -20.96 -1.66 -0.56
C LEU A 276 -20.66 -0.94 -1.88
N ASP A 277 -19.71 0.00 -1.91
CA ASP A 277 -19.19 0.54 -3.17
C ASP A 277 -18.38 -0.51 -3.97
N CYS A 278 -17.57 -1.34 -3.30
CA CYS A 278 -16.88 -2.47 -3.94
C CYS A 278 -17.85 -3.44 -4.63
N VAL A 279 -19.01 -3.70 -4.01
CA VAL A 279 -20.08 -4.53 -4.58
C VAL A 279 -20.79 -3.79 -5.72
N THR A 280 -21.20 -2.54 -5.48
CA THR A 280 -21.97 -1.74 -6.46
C THR A 280 -21.17 -1.46 -7.74
N ARG A 281 -19.85 -1.27 -7.66
CA ARG A 281 -19.01 -1.01 -8.85
C ARG A 281 -18.97 -2.16 -9.85
N THR A 282 -19.38 -3.38 -9.48
CA THR A 282 -19.44 -4.51 -10.40
C THR A 282 -20.46 -4.30 -11.54
N GLU A 283 -21.32 -3.29 -11.43
CA GLU A 283 -22.25 -2.82 -12.47
C GLU A 283 -21.59 -1.86 -13.48
N GLY A 284 -20.35 -1.43 -13.24
CA GLY A 284 -19.72 -0.30 -13.91
C GLY A 284 -18.61 -0.66 -14.90
N LEU A 285 -17.39 -0.26 -14.56
CA LEU A 285 -16.25 -0.24 -15.47
C LEU A 285 -15.88 -1.61 -16.02
N TYR A 286 -16.03 -2.65 -15.21
CA TYR A 286 -15.61 -4.00 -15.55
C TYR A 286 -16.74 -5.03 -15.31
N PRO A 287 -17.02 -5.92 -16.26
CA PRO A 287 -17.95 -7.03 -16.05
C PRO A 287 -17.26 -8.11 -15.20
N ILE A 288 -17.33 -7.96 -13.88
CA ILE A 288 -16.61 -8.80 -12.90
C ILE A 288 -17.59 -9.62 -12.09
N ASP A 289 -17.32 -10.91 -12.03
CA ASP A 289 -17.96 -11.84 -11.13
C ASP A 289 -17.21 -11.84 -9.78
N LEU A 290 -17.78 -11.13 -8.80
CA LEU A 290 -17.20 -10.90 -7.48
C LEU A 290 -17.81 -11.83 -6.44
N HIS A 291 -16.96 -12.52 -5.66
CA HIS A 291 -17.40 -13.42 -4.59
C HIS A 291 -18.28 -12.71 -3.56
N GLU A 292 -17.82 -11.56 -3.09
CA GLU A 292 -18.45 -10.77 -2.03
C GLU A 292 -19.84 -10.27 -2.45
N ARG A 293 -20.01 -9.94 -3.75
CA ARG A 293 -21.33 -9.60 -4.30
C ARG A 293 -22.30 -10.77 -4.16
N ARG A 294 -21.89 -11.97 -4.56
CA ARG A 294 -22.74 -13.17 -4.45
C ARG A 294 -23.11 -13.47 -3.01
N ALA A 295 -22.19 -13.23 -2.08
CA ALA A 295 -22.39 -13.48 -0.66
C ALA A 295 -23.39 -12.52 -0.02
N ILE A 296 -23.36 -11.22 -0.36
CA ILE A 296 -24.21 -10.21 0.28
C ILE A 296 -25.57 -10.01 -0.39
N GLU A 297 -25.70 -10.24 -1.70
CA GLU A 297 -26.88 -9.84 -2.50
C GLU A 297 -28.22 -10.41 -1.97
N GLU A 298 -28.22 -11.62 -1.40
CA GLU A 298 -29.43 -12.22 -0.81
C GLU A 298 -29.76 -11.71 0.60
N HIS A 299 -28.82 -11.02 1.25
CA HIS A 299 -28.93 -10.55 2.63
C HIS A 299 -29.33 -9.07 2.75
N VAL A 300 -29.29 -8.31 1.65
CA VAL A 300 -29.59 -6.87 1.64
C VAL A 300 -30.66 -6.52 0.61
N ASP A 301 -31.55 -5.57 0.95
CA ASP A 301 -32.57 -5.04 0.02
C ASP A 301 -32.01 -3.83 -0.75
N LEU A 302 -30.94 -4.05 -1.51
CA LEU A 302 -30.26 -3.03 -2.31
C LEU A 302 -30.28 -3.38 -3.80
N ASP A 303 -30.80 -2.49 -4.62
CA ASP A 303 -30.69 -2.58 -6.08
C ASP A 303 -29.36 -1.97 -6.52
N PHE A 304 -28.30 -2.79 -6.58
CA PHE A 304 -26.94 -2.33 -6.93
C PHE A 304 -26.87 -1.66 -8.30
N ALA A 305 -27.60 -2.18 -9.29
CA ALA A 305 -27.65 -1.58 -10.63
C ALA A 305 -28.27 -0.18 -10.59
N ALA A 306 -29.37 0.01 -9.84
CA ALA A 306 -29.96 1.33 -9.66
C ALA A 306 -29.09 2.26 -8.81
N LEU A 307 -28.34 1.73 -7.84
CA LEU A 307 -27.47 2.51 -6.95
C LEU A 307 -26.26 3.07 -7.69
N TYR A 308 -25.68 2.34 -8.66
CA TYR A 308 -24.48 2.75 -9.39
C TYR A 308 -24.57 4.18 -9.95
N ASP A 309 -25.72 4.54 -10.54
CA ASP A 309 -25.97 5.85 -11.16
C ASP A 309 -26.49 6.94 -10.19
N ARG A 310 -26.72 6.62 -8.90
CA ARG A 310 -27.22 7.61 -7.92
C ARG A 310 -26.14 8.59 -7.48
N SER A 311 -26.59 9.70 -6.88
CA SER A 311 -25.67 10.66 -6.24
C SER A 311 -24.94 10.01 -5.04
N PRO A 312 -23.76 10.52 -4.64
CA PRO A 312 -23.05 10.02 -3.47
C PRO A 312 -23.91 10.03 -2.19
N ALA A 313 -24.64 11.12 -1.96
CA ALA A 313 -25.57 11.26 -0.82
C ALA A 313 -26.68 10.20 -0.82
N ASP A 314 -27.36 10.00 -1.95
CA ASP A 314 -28.45 9.00 -2.05
C ASP A 314 -27.94 7.55 -1.89
N ARG A 315 -26.70 7.27 -2.34
CA ARG A 315 -26.07 5.97 -2.11
C ARG A 315 -25.73 5.78 -0.65
N LEU A 316 -25.14 6.79 0.00
CA LEU A 316 -24.80 6.71 1.42
C LEU A 316 -26.04 6.49 2.29
N GLU A 317 -27.13 7.21 2.02
CA GLU A 317 -28.42 7.00 2.72
C GLU A 317 -28.92 5.56 2.55
N ALA A 318 -28.88 5.02 1.33
CA ALA A 318 -29.28 3.63 1.07
C ALA A 318 -28.38 2.63 1.79
N TYR A 319 -27.05 2.82 1.75
CA TYR A 319 -26.10 1.94 2.43
C TYR A 319 -26.30 1.94 3.94
N LEU A 320 -26.47 3.11 4.57
CA LEU A 320 -26.66 3.24 6.02
C LEU A 320 -28.04 2.78 6.51
N SER A 321 -28.99 2.53 5.59
CA SER A 321 -30.25 1.88 5.93
C SER A 321 -30.11 0.38 6.22
N VAL A 322 -29.00 -0.24 5.76
CA VAL A 322 -28.69 -1.64 6.02
C VAL A 322 -28.04 -1.79 7.40
N PRO A 323 -28.52 -2.70 8.27
CA PRO A 323 -27.86 -3.00 9.52
C PRO A 323 -26.43 -3.50 9.29
N TYR A 324 -25.45 -2.89 9.97
CA TYR A 324 -24.05 -3.28 9.81
C TYR A 324 -23.78 -4.75 10.14
N SER A 325 -24.54 -5.37 11.05
CA SER A 325 -24.40 -6.79 11.38
C SER A 325 -24.62 -7.72 10.18
N ASP A 326 -25.35 -7.26 9.17
CA ASP A 326 -25.60 -8.02 7.94
C ASP A 326 -24.46 -7.83 6.93
N VAL A 327 -23.65 -6.77 7.07
CA VAL A 327 -22.55 -6.41 6.18
C VAL A 327 -21.19 -6.86 6.75
N GLU A 328 -20.98 -6.70 8.05
CA GLU A 328 -19.74 -6.98 8.79
C GLU A 328 -19.07 -8.31 8.43
N PRO A 329 -19.80 -9.45 8.33
CA PRO A 329 -19.17 -10.74 8.01
C PRO A 329 -18.57 -10.83 6.61
N HIS A 330 -18.90 -9.88 5.73
CA HIS A 330 -18.45 -9.83 4.34
C HIS A 330 -17.40 -8.73 4.08
N VAL A 331 -17.19 -7.83 5.05
CA VAL A 331 -16.16 -6.80 4.94
C VAL A 331 -14.79 -7.47 4.95
N PRO A 332 -13.88 -7.14 4.02
CA PRO A 332 -12.53 -7.70 4.04
C PRO A 332 -11.79 -7.27 5.31
N GLU A 333 -10.87 -8.10 5.80
CA GLU A 333 -10.04 -7.71 6.95
C GLU A 333 -9.31 -6.41 6.62
N TRP A 334 -9.40 -5.45 7.53
CA TRP A 334 -8.88 -4.11 7.25
C TRP A 334 -7.37 -4.10 7.32
N LYS A 335 -6.74 -3.39 6.38
CA LYS A 335 -5.27 -3.34 6.29
C LYS A 335 -4.65 -2.78 7.57
N LEU A 336 -5.09 -1.60 7.99
CA LEU A 336 -4.36 -0.80 8.97
C LEU A 336 -5.28 -0.11 9.98
N THR A 337 -4.96 -0.28 11.25
CA THR A 337 -5.38 0.61 12.33
C THR A 337 -4.22 1.49 12.80
N SER A 338 -4.41 2.80 12.85
CA SER A 338 -3.44 3.77 13.34
C SER A 338 -3.91 4.42 14.63
N HIS A 339 -3.12 4.23 15.69
CA HIS A 339 -3.31 4.88 16.97
C HIS A 339 -2.56 6.21 16.96
N VAL A 340 -3.30 7.30 16.97
CA VAL A 340 -2.78 8.65 16.74
C VAL A 340 -2.89 9.47 18.02
N SER A 341 -1.75 9.93 18.52
CA SER A 341 -1.69 10.91 19.59
C SER A 341 -2.36 12.21 19.14
N THR A 342 -3.25 12.77 19.97
CA THR A 342 -3.98 14.02 19.71
C THR A 342 -3.09 15.29 19.80
N SER A 343 -1.77 15.12 19.70
CA SER A 343 -0.80 16.20 19.60
C SER A 343 -0.86 16.85 18.21
N PRO A 344 -0.65 18.18 18.09
CA PRO A 344 -0.50 18.83 16.79
C PRO A 344 0.67 18.29 15.95
N SER A 345 1.68 17.67 16.57
CA SER A 345 2.78 17.02 15.83
C SER A 345 2.31 15.87 14.91
N SER A 346 1.11 15.34 15.12
CA SER A 346 0.55 14.25 14.33
C SER A 346 -0.18 14.74 13.07
N ILE A 347 -0.46 16.05 12.93
CA ILE A 347 -1.24 16.62 11.81
C ILE A 347 -0.64 16.23 10.46
N GLU A 348 0.68 16.34 10.31
CA GLU A 348 1.39 16.08 9.05
C GLU A 348 1.32 14.61 8.61
N MET A 349 0.93 13.70 9.53
CA MET A 349 0.76 12.28 9.24
C MET A 349 -0.58 11.96 8.55
N LEU A 350 -1.60 12.81 8.72
CA LEU A 350 -2.97 12.53 8.27
C LEU A 350 -3.10 12.19 6.78
N PRO A 351 -2.49 12.92 5.83
CA PRO A 351 -2.59 12.60 4.41
C PRO A 351 -2.17 11.17 4.07
N PHE A 352 -1.13 10.67 4.73
CA PHE A 352 -0.58 9.34 4.48
C PHE A 352 -1.45 8.23 5.10
N LEU A 353 -2.01 8.47 6.29
CA LEU A 353 -2.97 7.54 6.90
C LEU A 353 -4.27 7.46 6.09
N VAL A 354 -4.72 8.60 5.58
CA VAL A 354 -5.93 8.69 4.75
C VAL A 354 -5.74 8.02 3.39
N ASP A 355 -4.55 8.15 2.77
CA ASP A 355 -4.20 7.42 1.54
C ASP A 355 -4.28 5.90 1.72
N ASP A 356 -3.79 5.39 2.86
CA ASP A 356 -3.89 3.99 3.26
C ASP A 356 -5.33 3.56 3.65
N LEU A 357 -6.30 4.49 3.69
CA LEU A 357 -7.63 4.32 4.29
C LEU A 357 -7.57 3.72 5.70
N ALA A 358 -6.57 4.10 6.50
CA ALA A 358 -6.40 3.60 7.85
C ALA A 358 -7.62 3.92 8.73
N VAL A 359 -7.99 3.01 9.62
CA VAL A 359 -8.86 3.34 10.75
C VAL A 359 -8.03 4.12 11.77
N ILE A 360 -8.47 5.32 12.15
CA ILE A 360 -7.76 6.15 13.13
C ILE A 360 -8.45 6.06 14.49
N HIS A 361 -7.69 5.64 15.51
CA HIS A 361 -8.09 5.71 16.92
C HIS A 361 -7.23 6.72 17.67
N THR A 362 -7.80 7.39 18.65
CA THR A 362 -7.13 8.40 19.45
C THR A 362 -7.13 8.00 20.93
N PRO A 363 -6.26 7.06 21.33
CA PRO A 363 -6.28 6.55 22.69
C PRO A 363 -5.92 7.64 23.71
N ASP A 364 -6.61 7.63 24.85
CA ASP A 364 -6.15 8.33 26.04
C ASP A 364 -4.77 7.76 26.42
N SER A 365 -3.73 8.61 26.44
CA SER A 365 -2.34 8.18 26.63
C SER A 365 -2.09 7.56 28.01
N GLY A 366 -2.37 6.26 28.12
CA GLY A 366 -2.01 5.41 29.24
C GLY A 366 -0.54 5.05 29.18
N PHE A 367 0.29 5.70 29.98
CA PHE A 367 1.73 5.40 30.07
C PHE A 367 1.98 4.02 30.67
N VAL A 368 2.77 3.18 29.99
CA VAL A 368 3.34 1.97 30.60
C VAL A 368 4.69 2.33 31.21
N SER A 369 4.90 1.94 32.47
CA SER A 369 6.17 2.14 33.16
C SER A 369 7.29 1.29 32.53
N SER A 370 8.51 1.83 32.43
CA SER A 370 9.70 1.13 31.92
C SER A 370 10.00 -0.21 32.60
N THR A 371 9.61 -0.39 33.87
CA THR A 371 9.72 -1.68 34.57
C THR A 371 8.80 -2.76 33.99
N GLY A 372 7.71 -2.38 33.31
CA GLY A 372 6.82 -3.31 32.60
C GLY A 372 7.50 -3.94 31.39
N VAL A 373 8.33 -3.17 30.65
CA VAL A 373 9.06 -3.64 29.45
C VAL A 373 10.08 -4.71 29.81
N GLU A 374 10.86 -4.50 30.86
CA GLU A 374 11.77 -5.53 31.40
C GLU A 374 10.99 -6.74 31.92
N THR A 375 9.80 -6.55 32.50
CA THR A 375 8.98 -7.65 33.01
C THR A 375 8.35 -8.47 31.88
N THR A 376 7.88 -7.85 30.79
CA THR A 376 7.36 -8.56 29.61
C THR A 376 8.47 -9.32 28.87
N ALA A 377 9.65 -8.71 28.73
CA ALA A 377 10.84 -9.41 28.21
C ALA A 377 11.25 -10.60 29.09
N VAL A 378 11.16 -10.45 30.43
CA VAL A 378 11.42 -11.53 31.40
C VAL A 378 10.28 -12.57 31.46
N GLU A 379 9.02 -12.18 31.24
CA GLU A 379 7.87 -13.09 31.22
C GLU A 379 7.78 -13.90 29.93
N GLY A 380 8.16 -13.32 28.78
CA GLY A 380 8.38 -14.04 27.52
C GLY A 380 9.53 -15.04 27.65
N PHE A 381 10.59 -14.68 28.38
CA PHE A 381 11.73 -15.54 28.70
C PHE A 381 11.36 -16.73 29.61
N LEU A 382 10.46 -16.56 30.59
CA LEU A 382 10.09 -17.61 31.55
C LEU A 382 9.14 -18.70 30.99
N ARG A 383 8.61 -18.56 29.77
CA ARG A 383 7.70 -19.56 29.16
C ARG A 383 8.39 -20.57 28.23
N GLY A 384 9.69 -20.45 27.96
CA GLY A 384 10.47 -21.43 27.18
C GLY A 384 11.17 -22.48 28.07
N PRO A 385 11.30 -23.76 27.65
CA PRO A 385 12.07 -24.75 28.39
C PRO A 385 13.55 -24.72 27.96
N GLY A 386 14.45 -24.14 28.76
CA GLY A 386 15.89 -24.26 28.47
C GLY A 386 16.83 -23.45 29.36
N ASP A 387 17.76 -24.17 29.99
CA ASP A 387 18.74 -23.74 31.00
C ASP A 387 19.85 -22.83 30.45
N GLY A 388 20.14 -21.72 31.14
CA GLY A 388 21.18 -20.77 30.73
C GLY A 388 21.32 -19.57 31.67
N THR A 389 21.83 -19.80 32.88
CA THR A 389 22.23 -18.70 33.78
C THR A 389 23.45 -17.95 33.22
N ARG A 390 23.24 -16.71 32.75
CA ARG A 390 24.30 -15.68 32.68
C ARG A 390 23.89 -14.49 33.54
N GLU A 391 24.84 -14.05 34.35
CA GLU A 391 24.70 -12.99 35.36
C GLU A 391 24.37 -11.64 34.68
N ALA A 392 23.18 -11.12 34.97
CA ALA A 392 22.80 -9.75 34.63
C ALA A 392 23.67 -8.77 35.43
N ALA A 393 24.72 -8.24 34.80
CA ALA A 393 25.44 -7.09 35.32
C ALA A 393 24.53 -5.87 35.18
N THR A 394 24.10 -5.33 36.32
CA THR A 394 23.32 -4.10 36.44
C THR A 394 24.04 -2.92 35.79
N ALA A 395 23.67 -2.59 34.56
CA ALA A 395 23.90 -1.27 33.96
C ALA A 395 22.61 -0.47 34.08
N THR A 396 22.54 0.42 35.08
CA THR A 396 21.49 1.43 35.18
C THR A 396 21.63 2.44 34.04
N ALA A 397 21.02 2.14 32.89
CA ALA A 397 20.65 3.14 31.89
C ALA A 397 19.14 3.35 32.01
N THR A 398 18.73 4.48 32.55
CA THR A 398 17.32 4.90 32.58
C THR A 398 16.82 4.99 31.13
N PRO A 399 15.79 4.24 30.70
CA PRO A 399 15.19 4.47 29.40
C PRO A 399 14.57 5.87 29.41
N THR A 400 15.02 6.74 28.50
CA THR A 400 14.50 8.12 28.36
C THR A 400 13.19 8.20 27.58
N GLY A 401 12.68 7.08 27.06
CA GLY A 401 11.43 7.02 26.30
C GLY A 401 10.22 6.60 27.14
N SER A 402 9.08 7.25 26.91
CA SER A 402 7.78 6.76 27.35
C SER A 402 7.32 5.65 26.40
N TYR A 403 7.03 4.47 26.95
CA TYR A 403 6.45 3.36 26.20
C TYR A 403 4.93 3.42 26.24
N VAL A 404 4.32 3.00 25.14
CA VAL A 404 2.87 2.85 25.00
C VAL A 404 2.56 1.47 24.43
N GLU A 405 1.48 0.87 24.90
CA GLU A 405 0.97 -0.39 24.37
C GLU A 405 -0.42 -0.11 23.81
N PRO A 406 -0.54 0.06 22.48
CA PRO A 406 -1.82 0.32 21.86
C PRO A 406 -2.76 -0.88 22.02
N THR A 407 -4.06 -0.62 22.10
CA THR A 407 -5.04 -1.71 22.19
C THR A 407 -5.04 -2.50 20.88
N THR A 408 -4.91 -3.81 20.96
CA THR A 408 -4.96 -4.70 19.79
C THR A 408 -6.31 -4.58 19.08
N THR A 409 -6.28 -4.49 17.75
CA THR A 409 -7.47 -4.42 16.89
C THR A 409 -7.56 -5.64 15.97
N ASP A 410 -8.64 -5.69 15.17
CA ASP A 410 -8.91 -6.73 14.17
C ASP A 410 -8.26 -6.46 12.80
N SER A 411 -7.53 -5.35 12.65
CA SER A 411 -6.77 -5.06 11.43
C SER A 411 -5.55 -5.96 11.30
N LEU A 412 -5.14 -6.23 10.05
CA LEU A 412 -3.93 -6.99 9.73
C LEU A 412 -2.67 -6.34 10.30
N GLU A 413 -2.66 -5.01 10.35
CA GLU A 413 -1.52 -4.22 10.80
C GLU A 413 -1.94 -3.10 11.75
N GLN A 414 -1.03 -2.73 12.64
CA GLN A 414 -1.22 -1.64 13.58
C GLN A 414 -0.02 -0.69 13.62
N SER A 415 -0.30 0.60 13.74
CA SER A 415 0.72 1.64 13.84
C SER A 415 0.44 2.63 14.97
N TRP A 416 1.49 3.26 15.47
CA TRP A 416 1.45 4.35 16.44
C TRP A 416 2.05 5.62 15.83
N VAL A 417 1.33 6.72 15.98
CA VAL A 417 1.76 8.07 15.59
C VAL A 417 1.78 8.94 16.84
N GLY A 418 2.97 9.31 17.29
CA GLY A 418 3.16 10.07 18.53
C GLY A 418 4.64 10.16 18.86
N SER A 419 5.01 10.70 20.02
CA SER A 419 6.41 10.76 20.45
C SER A 419 6.85 9.46 21.14
N GLU A 420 5.92 8.76 21.76
CA GLU A 420 6.09 7.53 22.52
C GLU A 420 6.56 6.35 21.66
N THR A 421 7.28 5.41 22.26
CA THR A 421 7.71 4.18 21.60
C THR A 421 6.65 3.09 21.78
N PRO A 422 6.04 2.59 20.69
CA PRO A 422 5.02 1.55 20.79
C PRO A 422 5.63 0.17 21.09
N MET A 423 4.89 -0.63 21.86
CA MET A 423 5.05 -2.07 21.94
C MET A 423 3.87 -2.73 21.22
N GLY A 424 4.15 -3.71 20.36
CA GLY A 424 3.10 -4.43 19.62
C GLY A 424 2.51 -3.68 18.40
N ALA A 425 3.02 -2.50 18.06
CA ALA A 425 2.63 -1.74 16.86
C ALA A 425 3.86 -1.09 16.19
N SER A 426 3.78 -0.79 14.90
CA SER A 426 4.85 -0.07 14.20
C SER A 426 4.88 1.41 14.58
N LYS A 427 6.07 2.02 14.63
CA LYS A 427 6.24 3.46 14.85
C LYS A 427 6.24 4.21 13.53
N ALA A 428 5.16 4.90 13.20
CA ALA A 428 5.08 5.76 12.02
C ALA A 428 5.54 7.19 12.33
N THR A 429 6.27 7.81 11.41
CA THR A 429 6.75 9.20 11.54
C THR A 429 6.52 9.97 10.25
N PRO A 430 6.15 11.27 10.30
CA PRO A 430 6.01 12.08 9.08
C PRO A 430 7.29 12.10 8.23
N GLN A 431 8.46 12.16 8.89
CA GLN A 431 9.76 12.22 8.22
C GLN A 431 9.98 11.05 7.26
N ALA A 432 9.62 9.82 7.65
CA ALA A 432 9.73 8.64 6.79
C ALA A 432 8.93 8.78 5.48
N TYR A 433 7.70 9.28 5.56
CA TYR A 433 6.87 9.47 4.38
C TYR A 433 7.36 10.64 3.51
N HIS A 434 7.91 11.69 4.13
CA HIS A 434 8.60 12.75 3.37
C HIS A 434 9.85 12.24 2.67
N ASN A 435 10.63 11.37 3.29
CA ASN A 435 11.78 10.72 2.66
C ASN A 435 11.33 9.89 1.45
N ARG A 436 10.25 9.10 1.58
CA ARG A 436 9.65 8.34 0.47
C ARG A 436 9.26 9.24 -0.70
N LEU A 437 8.66 10.38 -0.41
CA LEU A 437 8.32 11.37 -1.42
C LEU A 437 9.57 12.04 -2.01
N ALA A 438 10.64 12.23 -1.25
CA ALA A 438 11.87 12.83 -1.76
C ALA A 438 12.63 11.89 -2.70
N ARG A 439 12.51 10.57 -2.54
CA ARG A 439 13.16 9.58 -3.42
C ARG A 439 12.57 9.61 -4.83
N GLU A 440 13.47 9.49 -5.81
CA GLU A 440 13.12 9.19 -7.20
C GLU A 440 13.09 7.68 -7.35
N GLY A 441 12.02 7.11 -7.91
CA GLY A 441 11.93 5.66 -8.08
C GLY A 441 13.07 5.16 -8.97
N SER A 442 13.90 4.26 -8.45
CA SER A 442 14.92 3.57 -9.23
C SER A 442 14.23 2.69 -10.28
N SER A 443 14.77 2.70 -11.51
CA SER A 443 14.28 1.86 -12.63
C SER A 443 15.22 0.71 -12.95
N GLY A 444 16.19 0.48 -12.06
CA GLY A 444 17.19 -0.58 -12.15
C GLY A 444 16.83 -1.78 -11.27
N ASP A 445 17.75 -2.74 -11.24
CA ASP A 445 17.69 -3.88 -10.34
C ASP A 445 17.73 -3.41 -8.87
N VAL A 446 17.02 -4.10 -7.98
CA VAL A 446 16.98 -3.75 -6.54
C VAL A 446 18.37 -3.99 -5.95
N SER A 447 18.93 -2.97 -5.31
CA SER A 447 20.25 -3.00 -4.68
C SER A 447 20.13 -3.39 -3.20
N ILE A 448 20.73 -4.54 -2.85
CA ILE A 448 20.70 -5.10 -1.50
C ILE A 448 22.12 -5.09 -0.95
N THR A 449 22.32 -4.45 0.20
CA THR A 449 23.60 -4.44 0.90
C THR A 449 23.48 -5.23 2.20
N VAL A 450 24.39 -6.18 2.41
CA VAL A 450 24.43 -6.95 3.66
C VAL A 450 25.75 -6.65 4.38
N VAL A 451 25.66 -6.16 5.61
CA VAL A 451 26.82 -5.85 6.45
C VAL A 451 26.85 -6.82 7.63
N CYS A 452 27.93 -7.59 7.74
CA CYS A 452 28.17 -8.48 8.88
C CYS A 452 29.41 -7.99 9.64
N ASN A 453 29.19 -7.33 10.77
CA ASN A 453 30.26 -6.79 11.63
C ASN A 453 30.47 -7.63 12.91
N ASP A 454 29.68 -8.68 13.13
CA ASP A 454 29.86 -9.63 14.22
C ASP A 454 30.33 -11.01 13.70
N PRO A 455 31.58 -11.43 13.99
CA PRO A 455 32.10 -12.74 13.58
C PRO A 455 31.45 -13.93 14.32
N GLU A 456 30.68 -13.71 15.39
CA GLU A 456 29.91 -14.78 16.05
C GLU A 456 28.59 -15.11 15.32
N MET A 457 28.17 -14.29 14.35
CA MET A 457 26.95 -14.47 13.55
C MET A 457 27.22 -15.01 12.13
N ILE A 458 28.34 -15.72 11.92
CA ILE A 458 28.71 -16.30 10.62
C ILE A 458 27.68 -17.31 10.08
N GLU A 459 26.91 -18.00 10.94
CA GLU A 459 25.85 -18.91 10.46
C GLU A 459 24.72 -18.16 9.74
N GLU A 460 24.43 -16.91 10.12
CA GLU A 460 23.46 -16.06 9.42
C GLU A 460 23.95 -15.67 8.03
N ARG A 461 25.27 -15.50 7.86
CA ARG A 461 25.88 -15.21 6.56
C ARG A 461 25.63 -16.33 5.55
N ASP A 462 25.86 -17.59 5.90
CA ASP A 462 25.68 -18.70 4.96
C ASP A 462 24.20 -18.82 4.52
N LEU A 463 23.27 -18.53 5.43
CA LEU A 463 21.83 -18.46 5.14
C LEU A 463 21.46 -17.25 4.26
N VAL A 464 22.07 -16.09 4.47
CA VAL A 464 21.87 -14.88 3.66
C VAL A 464 22.39 -15.11 2.23
N ASP A 465 23.55 -15.76 2.07
CA ASP A 465 24.08 -16.14 0.75
C ASP A 465 23.12 -17.13 0.03
N ASP A 466 22.43 -18.01 0.76
CA ASP A 466 21.40 -18.89 0.17
C ASP A 466 20.11 -18.14 -0.20
N VAL A 467 19.68 -17.19 0.65
CA VAL A 467 18.45 -16.39 0.47
C VAL A 467 18.59 -15.34 -0.63
N TYR A 468 19.72 -14.65 -0.69
CA TYR A 468 19.98 -13.56 -1.63
C TYR A 468 20.95 -13.96 -2.77
N GLY A 469 21.82 -14.96 -2.60
CA GLY A 469 22.96 -15.21 -3.49
C GLY A 469 22.80 -16.33 -4.53
N SER A 470 21.63 -16.95 -4.72
CA SER A 470 21.53 -18.22 -5.46
C SER A 470 20.63 -18.24 -6.71
N ARG A 471 20.29 -17.11 -7.34
CA ARG A 471 19.44 -17.13 -8.55
C ARG A 471 20.00 -16.28 -9.70
N GLU A 472 20.43 -16.95 -10.77
CA GLU A 472 20.86 -16.34 -12.05
C GLU A 472 19.73 -15.56 -12.77
N GLU A 473 18.51 -15.53 -12.23
CA GLU A 473 17.29 -15.01 -12.88
C GLU A 473 16.56 -13.91 -12.08
N LEU A 474 17.11 -13.39 -10.97
CA LEU A 474 16.44 -12.34 -10.18
C LEU A 474 16.98 -10.93 -10.48
N PRO A 475 16.10 -9.89 -10.45
CA PRO A 475 16.43 -8.51 -10.81
C PRO A 475 17.05 -7.74 -9.62
N PHE A 476 18.05 -8.29 -8.94
CA PHE A 476 18.70 -7.60 -7.82
C PHE A 476 20.20 -7.85 -7.71
N GLU A 477 20.92 -6.84 -7.23
CA GLU A 477 22.36 -6.84 -6.99
C GLU A 477 22.63 -6.90 -5.48
N VAL A 478 23.34 -7.94 -5.03
CA VAL A 478 23.65 -8.16 -3.62
C VAL A 478 25.13 -7.84 -3.36
N THR A 479 25.39 -6.91 -2.46
CA THR A 479 26.76 -6.51 -2.08
C THR A 479 27.04 -6.87 -0.61
N PRO A 480 27.84 -7.93 -0.36
CA PRO A 480 28.23 -8.31 1.00
C PRO A 480 29.43 -7.50 1.49
N HIS A 481 29.38 -7.07 2.75
CA HIS A 481 30.45 -6.38 3.47
C HIS A 481 30.72 -7.04 4.83
N HIS A 482 31.98 -6.99 5.26
CA HIS A 482 32.43 -7.63 6.49
C HIS A 482 33.40 -6.77 7.27
N ASP A 483 33.32 -6.83 8.61
CA ASP A 483 34.26 -6.21 9.54
C ASP A 483 34.56 -4.73 9.21
N LEU A 484 33.53 -3.97 8.85
CA LEU A 484 33.69 -2.60 8.37
C LEU A 484 34.23 -1.70 9.48
N THR A 485 35.15 -0.82 9.11
CA THR A 485 35.52 0.35 9.91
C THR A 485 34.41 1.40 9.89
N ARG A 486 34.48 2.40 10.79
CA ARG A 486 33.52 3.51 10.84
C ARG A 486 33.47 4.32 9.55
N GLU A 487 34.61 4.49 8.87
CA GLU A 487 34.68 5.21 7.59
C GLU A 487 34.00 4.41 6.48
N GLU A 488 34.20 3.09 6.45
CA GLU A 488 33.57 2.21 5.46
C GLU A 488 32.06 2.06 5.70
N LEU A 489 31.63 1.86 6.95
CA LEU A 489 30.21 1.78 7.27
C LEU A 489 29.49 3.11 6.98
N ARG A 490 30.13 4.25 7.26
CA ARG A 490 29.60 5.56 6.87
C ARG A 490 29.38 5.63 5.36
N ALA A 491 30.37 5.24 4.57
CA ALA A 491 30.26 5.25 3.12
C ALA A 491 29.11 4.36 2.61
N VAL A 492 28.90 3.19 3.23
CA VAL A 492 27.77 2.31 2.93
C VAL A 492 26.44 2.99 3.23
N LEU A 493 26.29 3.60 4.42
CA LEU A 493 25.06 4.27 4.83
C LEU A 493 24.74 5.53 4.00
N GLU A 494 25.76 6.21 3.48
CA GLU A 494 25.62 7.39 2.61
C GLU A 494 25.39 7.02 1.12
N THR A 495 25.55 5.75 0.74
CA THR A 495 25.32 5.27 -0.62
C THR A 495 23.84 4.96 -0.85
N ASP A 496 23.33 5.29 -2.04
CA ASP A 496 21.96 4.94 -2.45
C ASP A 496 21.84 3.42 -2.57
N VAL A 497 21.10 2.82 -1.63
CA VAL A 497 20.82 1.37 -1.60
C VAL A 497 19.35 1.16 -1.26
N ASP A 498 18.67 0.25 -1.96
CA ASP A 498 17.23 0.02 -1.76
C ASP A 498 16.97 -0.72 -0.43
N PHE A 499 17.89 -1.63 -0.04
CA PHE A 499 17.78 -2.35 1.23
C PHE A 499 19.12 -2.63 1.91
N LEU A 500 19.22 -2.33 3.21
CA LEU A 500 20.36 -2.66 4.07
C LEU A 500 19.97 -3.72 5.11
N HIS A 501 20.65 -4.86 5.11
CA HIS A 501 20.60 -5.82 6.20
C HIS A 501 21.88 -5.73 7.03
N TYR A 502 21.78 -5.16 8.23
CA TYR A 502 22.90 -5.08 9.17
C TYR A 502 22.80 -6.21 10.21
N ILE A 503 23.88 -6.97 10.34
CA ILE A 503 24.04 -8.08 11.28
C ILE A 503 25.22 -7.75 12.19
N GLY A 504 24.92 -7.56 13.46
CA GLY A 504 25.93 -7.35 14.50
C GLY A 504 25.43 -6.51 15.67
N HIS A 505 26.36 -6.06 16.51
CA HIS A 505 26.00 -5.29 17.69
C HIS A 505 25.68 -3.83 17.35
N ILE A 506 24.58 -3.35 17.94
CA ILE A 506 24.12 -1.98 17.87
C ILE A 506 23.83 -1.55 19.30
N GLU A 507 24.21 -0.32 19.62
CA GLU A 507 23.91 0.29 20.91
C GLU A 507 23.28 1.67 20.68
N PRO A 508 22.65 2.26 21.71
CA PRO A 508 22.03 3.59 21.57
C PRO A 508 22.98 4.69 21.06
N ASP A 509 24.30 4.51 21.25
CA ASP A 509 25.36 5.41 20.82
C ASP A 509 26.09 4.99 19.53
N GLY A 510 25.65 3.92 18.85
CA GLY A 510 26.10 3.62 17.48
C GLY A 510 26.17 2.13 17.10
N PHE A 511 26.45 1.91 15.82
CA PHE A 511 26.78 0.61 15.22
C PHE A 511 28.21 0.21 15.60
N GLU A 512 28.44 -1.05 15.97
CA GLU A 512 29.79 -1.57 16.24
C GLU A 512 30.57 -1.78 14.94
N CYS A 513 31.77 -1.20 14.89
CA CYS A 513 32.71 -1.28 13.78
C CYS A 513 34.05 -1.83 14.26
N ALA A 514 34.90 -2.27 13.32
CA ALA A 514 36.21 -2.81 13.62
C ALA A 514 37.15 -1.82 14.37
N ASP A 515 36.92 -0.51 14.27
CA ASP A 515 37.73 0.55 14.87
C ASP A 515 36.96 1.48 15.85
N GLY A 516 35.76 1.10 16.28
CA GLY A 516 34.95 1.87 17.24
C GLY A 516 33.45 1.79 16.98
N ARG A 517 32.69 2.79 17.42
CA ARG A 517 31.25 2.92 17.12
C ARG A 517 30.98 4.06 16.15
N LEU A 518 30.03 3.85 15.23
CA LEU A 518 29.50 4.88 14.34
C LEU A 518 28.08 5.23 14.76
N ASP A 519 27.83 6.47 15.16
CA ASP A 519 26.49 6.96 15.46
C ASP A 519 25.83 7.51 14.20
N ALA A 520 24.67 6.98 13.81
CA ALA A 520 23.91 7.44 12.64
C ALA A 520 23.56 8.93 12.72
N ARG A 521 23.46 9.50 13.92
CA ARG A 521 23.19 10.93 14.14
C ARG A 521 24.35 11.84 13.71
N GLU A 522 25.53 11.30 13.46
CA GLU A 522 26.70 12.02 12.96
C GLU A 522 26.79 12.05 11.42
N LEU A 523 25.79 11.51 10.71
CA LEU A 523 25.73 11.52 9.25
C LEU A 523 24.82 12.66 8.79
N ASP A 524 25.25 13.37 7.73
CA ASP A 524 24.49 14.48 7.16
C ASP A 524 23.33 14.01 6.27
N SER A 525 23.43 12.79 5.73
CA SER A 525 22.44 12.17 4.86
C SER A 525 22.57 10.64 4.89
N ILE A 526 21.45 9.94 4.71
CA ILE A 526 21.38 8.50 4.58
C ILE A 526 20.83 8.16 3.19
N GLY A 527 21.59 7.36 2.43
CA GLY A 527 21.25 6.87 1.10
C GLY A 527 20.43 5.57 1.12
N VAL A 528 20.36 4.88 2.25
CA VAL A 528 19.55 3.67 2.46
C VAL A 528 18.06 3.99 2.41
N ASP A 529 17.27 3.27 1.59
CA ASP A 529 15.81 3.40 1.55
C ASP A 529 15.15 2.59 2.67
N ALA A 530 15.36 1.28 2.70
CA ALA A 530 14.84 0.38 3.74
C ALA A 530 15.95 -0.37 4.47
N PHE A 531 15.70 -0.78 5.72
CA PHE A 531 16.71 -1.52 6.49
C PHE A 531 16.15 -2.59 7.44
N LEU A 532 16.97 -3.59 7.74
CA LEU A 532 16.80 -4.55 8.84
C LEU A 532 18.03 -4.49 9.74
N LEU A 533 17.83 -4.05 10.99
CA LEU A 533 18.88 -3.97 11.99
C LEU A 533 18.80 -5.16 12.94
N ASN A 534 19.43 -6.27 12.55
CA ASN A 534 19.63 -7.45 13.39
C ASN A 534 20.76 -7.22 14.40
N GLY A 535 20.48 -6.33 15.34
CA GLY A 535 21.31 -6.05 16.51
C GLY A 535 20.42 -5.77 17.71
N CYS A 536 20.93 -6.01 18.92
CA CYS A 536 20.21 -5.70 20.15
C CYS A 536 19.90 -4.20 20.25
N ARG A 537 18.72 -3.82 20.74
CA ARG A 537 18.34 -2.42 21.06
C ARG A 537 18.61 -1.42 19.91
N SER A 538 18.30 -1.80 18.67
CA SER A 538 18.62 -1.02 17.48
C SER A 538 17.67 0.15 17.20
N TYR A 539 16.65 0.36 18.03
CA TYR A 539 15.63 1.41 17.86
C TYR A 539 16.19 2.84 17.66
N ASP A 540 17.05 3.31 18.57
CA ASP A 540 17.52 4.71 18.52
C ASP A 540 18.34 5.00 17.25
N GLN A 541 19.15 4.04 16.83
CA GLN A 541 19.94 4.15 15.60
C GLN A 541 19.06 4.01 14.36
N GLY A 542 18.04 3.14 14.37
CA GLY A 542 17.07 3.07 13.28
C GLY A 542 16.25 4.34 13.12
N MET A 543 15.80 4.96 14.21
CA MET A 543 15.15 6.28 14.16
C MET A 543 16.08 7.36 13.59
N ALA A 544 17.37 7.34 13.96
CA ALA A 544 18.36 8.24 13.39
C ALA A 544 18.58 8.01 11.87
N LEU A 545 18.50 6.76 11.38
CA LEU A 545 18.51 6.49 9.94
C LEU A 545 17.30 7.11 9.23
N ILE A 546 16.10 6.99 9.83
CA ILE A 546 14.89 7.64 9.30
C ILE A 546 15.05 9.16 9.28
N ASP A 547 15.51 9.76 10.37
CA ASP A 547 15.73 11.21 10.45
C ASP A 547 16.78 11.69 9.42
N GLY A 548 17.75 10.83 9.09
CA GLY A 548 18.80 11.10 8.11
C GLY A 548 18.42 10.86 6.63
N GLY A 549 17.30 10.21 6.33
CA GLY A 549 16.83 10.02 4.95
C GLY A 549 16.28 8.64 4.58
N ALA A 550 16.29 7.67 5.49
CA ALA A 550 15.68 6.36 5.27
C ALA A 550 14.15 6.41 5.34
N ILE A 551 13.48 5.52 4.62
CA ILE A 551 12.02 5.47 4.51
C ILE A 551 11.40 4.58 5.58
N GLY A 552 11.96 3.39 5.80
CA GLY A 552 11.39 2.45 6.76
C GLY A 552 12.40 1.39 7.17
N GLY A 553 12.18 0.76 8.32
CA GLY A 553 13.02 -0.36 8.70
C GLY A 553 12.54 -1.14 9.89
N ILE A 554 13.16 -2.30 10.10
CA ILE A 554 12.87 -3.22 11.18
C ILE A 554 14.00 -3.13 12.21
N VAL A 555 13.63 -2.90 13.46
CA VAL A 555 14.54 -2.71 14.61
C VAL A 555 14.10 -3.53 15.80
N THR A 556 14.97 -3.63 16.80
CA THR A 556 14.69 -4.30 18.07
C THR A 556 14.59 -3.28 19.22
N LEU A 557 13.67 -3.53 20.15
CA LEU A 557 13.48 -2.70 21.35
C LEU A 557 14.39 -3.14 22.51
N ALA A 558 14.65 -4.44 22.63
CA ALA A 558 15.43 -5.03 23.70
C ALA A 558 16.52 -5.96 23.15
N ASP A 559 17.27 -6.58 24.06
CA ASP A 559 18.27 -7.58 23.71
C ASP A 559 17.60 -8.84 23.15
N VAL A 560 18.15 -9.35 22.05
CA VAL A 560 17.67 -10.57 21.38
C VAL A 560 18.76 -11.64 21.47
N VAL A 561 18.38 -12.90 21.71
CA VAL A 561 19.33 -14.03 21.70
C VAL A 561 19.77 -14.31 20.27
N ASN A 562 21.08 -14.34 20.01
CA ASN A 562 21.67 -14.50 18.67
C ASN A 562 20.98 -15.58 17.81
N ALA A 563 20.76 -16.79 18.35
CA ALA A 563 20.13 -17.89 17.60
C ALA A 563 18.70 -17.58 17.11
N GLY A 564 17.92 -16.81 17.88
CA GLY A 564 16.58 -16.39 17.48
C GLY A 564 16.60 -15.22 16.48
N ALA A 565 17.61 -14.36 16.56
CA ALA A 565 17.81 -13.25 15.62
C ALA A 565 18.13 -13.75 14.20
N VAL A 566 18.92 -14.83 14.08
CA VAL A 566 19.24 -15.45 12.78
C VAL A 566 17.99 -15.99 12.08
N GLU A 567 17.15 -16.74 12.81
CA GLU A 567 15.94 -17.37 12.24
C GLU A 567 14.91 -16.32 11.79
N ILE A 568 14.63 -15.32 12.62
CA ILE A 568 13.70 -14.25 12.27
C ILE A 568 14.26 -13.36 11.16
N GLY A 569 15.57 -13.08 11.18
CA GLY A 569 16.27 -12.33 10.14
C GLY A 569 16.16 -12.98 8.77
N SER A 570 16.46 -14.28 8.69
CA SER A 570 16.32 -15.07 7.47
C SER A 570 14.87 -15.12 6.98
N THR A 571 13.91 -15.29 7.89
CA THR A 571 12.48 -15.32 7.56
C THR A 571 12.02 -13.98 6.98
N LEU A 572 12.37 -12.87 7.63
CA LEU A 572 12.07 -11.52 7.18
C LEU A 572 12.67 -11.26 5.80
N ALA A 573 13.96 -11.57 5.61
CA ALA A 573 14.65 -11.45 4.33
C ALA A 573 13.89 -12.18 3.20
N ARG A 574 13.47 -13.42 3.44
CA ARG A 574 12.69 -14.21 2.46
C ARG A 574 11.31 -13.62 2.19
N LEU A 575 10.61 -13.11 3.19
CA LEU A 575 9.30 -12.49 3.02
C LEU A 575 9.40 -11.18 2.23
N LEU A 576 10.36 -10.32 2.57
CA LEU A 576 10.63 -9.07 1.85
C LEU A 576 11.03 -9.33 0.39
N ASN A 577 11.76 -10.42 0.13
CA ASN A 577 12.10 -10.89 -1.22
C ASN A 577 10.89 -11.46 -1.99
N ASN A 578 9.83 -11.87 -1.29
CA ASN A 578 8.53 -12.22 -1.87
C ASN A 578 7.57 -11.02 -1.86
N GLY A 579 8.10 -9.79 -1.90
CA GLY A 579 7.37 -8.53 -2.02
C GLY A 579 6.46 -8.16 -0.85
N PHE A 580 6.52 -8.86 0.29
CA PHE A 580 5.78 -8.45 1.49
C PHE A 580 6.23 -7.05 1.93
N PRO A 581 5.31 -6.13 2.25
CA PRO A 581 5.64 -4.89 2.95
C PRO A 581 6.32 -5.15 4.31
N LEU A 582 7.11 -4.21 4.81
CA LEU A 582 7.85 -4.35 6.08
C LEU A 582 6.94 -4.78 7.25
N ARG A 583 5.75 -4.17 7.38
CA ARG A 583 4.75 -4.52 8.42
C ARG A 583 4.24 -5.96 8.24
N ALA A 584 3.72 -6.28 7.07
CA ALA A 584 3.22 -7.62 6.75
C ALA A 584 4.29 -8.72 6.96
N ALA A 585 5.53 -8.48 6.50
CA ALA A 585 6.63 -9.41 6.68
C ALA A 585 6.90 -9.68 8.17
N LEU A 586 6.92 -8.63 8.99
CA LEU A 586 7.12 -8.77 10.43
C LEU A 586 5.96 -9.50 11.12
N GLU A 587 4.71 -9.19 10.77
CA GLU A 587 3.55 -9.88 11.35
C GLU A 587 3.53 -11.38 11.01
N VAL A 588 3.89 -11.75 9.76
CA VAL A 588 4.03 -13.17 9.39
C VAL A 588 5.18 -13.84 10.16
N ALA A 589 6.32 -13.17 10.30
CA ALA A 589 7.49 -13.71 10.99
C ALA A 589 7.28 -13.85 12.52
N LYS A 590 6.50 -12.94 13.15
CA LYS A 590 6.16 -13.00 14.58
C LYS A 590 5.40 -14.26 14.97
N GLY A 591 4.57 -14.80 14.08
CA GLY A 591 3.79 -16.01 14.32
C GLY A 591 4.63 -17.26 14.62
N GLU A 592 5.93 -17.24 14.28
CA GLU A 592 6.83 -18.39 14.39
C GLU A 592 7.66 -18.42 15.67
N ASN A 593 7.90 -17.26 16.30
CA ASN A 593 8.87 -17.15 17.40
C ASN A 593 8.43 -16.13 18.46
N VAL A 594 8.47 -16.53 19.74
CA VAL A 594 8.18 -15.68 20.91
C VAL A 594 9.08 -14.44 20.96
N ILE A 595 10.25 -14.50 20.33
CA ILE A 595 11.21 -13.39 20.22
C ILE A 595 10.71 -12.27 19.29
N GLY A 596 9.79 -12.57 18.37
CA GLY A 596 9.25 -11.60 17.41
C GLY A 596 8.57 -10.39 18.04
N GLU A 597 8.11 -10.50 19.29
CA GLU A 597 7.54 -9.39 20.06
C GLU A 597 8.55 -8.26 20.34
N GLN A 598 9.85 -8.54 20.23
CA GLN A 598 10.92 -7.55 20.43
C GLN A 598 11.23 -6.73 19.17
N TYR A 599 10.75 -7.17 18.01
CA TYR A 599 10.93 -6.49 16.73
C TYR A 599 9.78 -5.55 16.46
N ILE A 600 10.11 -4.34 15.99
CA ILE A 600 9.12 -3.37 15.54
C ILE A 600 9.56 -2.74 14.22
N VAL A 601 8.58 -2.30 13.44
CA VAL A 601 8.83 -1.47 12.26
C VAL A 601 8.86 0.00 12.67
N VAL A 602 9.83 0.76 12.16
CA VAL A 602 9.91 2.22 12.27
C VAL A 602 9.81 2.86 10.88
N GLY A 603 9.18 4.02 10.77
CA GLY A 603 8.99 4.75 9.52
C GLY A 603 7.75 4.30 8.73
N ASP A 604 7.86 4.27 7.39
CA ASP A 604 6.78 3.79 6.51
C ASP A 604 6.85 2.26 6.36
N GLY A 605 6.08 1.57 7.20
CA GLY A 605 6.01 0.12 7.16
C GLY A 605 5.22 -0.48 5.99
N GLY A 606 4.55 0.35 5.18
CA GLY A 606 3.84 -0.08 3.97
C GLY A 606 4.76 -0.22 2.77
N MET A 607 6.03 0.17 2.90
CA MET A 607 7.04 0.05 1.86
C MET A 607 7.36 -1.42 1.56
N SER A 608 7.40 -1.77 0.27
CA SER A 608 7.87 -3.06 -0.24
C SER A 608 9.24 -2.87 -0.88
N VAL A 609 10.19 -3.76 -0.56
CA VAL A 609 11.56 -3.73 -1.10
C VAL A 609 11.60 -4.32 -2.52
N THR A 610 10.86 -5.40 -2.73
CA THR A 610 10.73 -6.07 -4.03
C THR A 610 9.27 -6.09 -4.48
N GLN A 611 9.03 -6.37 -5.76
CA GLN A 611 7.69 -6.56 -6.32
C GLN A 611 7.48 -8.02 -6.71
N VAL A 612 6.31 -8.57 -6.38
CA VAL A 612 5.92 -9.94 -6.77
C VAL A 612 5.28 -9.92 -8.14
N ASP A 613 5.50 -10.97 -8.93
CA ASP A 613 4.67 -11.28 -10.10
C ASP A 613 3.19 -11.42 -9.66
N GLY A 614 2.35 -10.48 -10.10
CA GLY A 614 0.94 -10.39 -9.70
C GLY A 614 0.62 -9.32 -8.63
N GLY A 615 1.63 -8.62 -8.10
CA GLY A 615 1.47 -7.39 -7.31
C GLY A 615 0.99 -7.55 -5.86
N THR A 616 0.52 -8.74 -5.47
CA THR A 616 -0.02 -9.04 -4.14
C THR A 616 0.71 -10.22 -3.50
N PRO A 617 1.44 -10.01 -2.39
CA PRO A 617 2.02 -11.09 -1.58
C PRO A 617 0.96 -11.97 -0.93
N LEU A 618 1.19 -13.28 -0.95
CA LEU A 618 0.26 -14.30 -0.46
C LEU A 618 0.91 -15.20 0.58
N LEU A 619 0.16 -15.49 1.65
CA LEU A 619 0.46 -16.53 2.62
C LEU A 619 -0.58 -17.64 2.51
N PHE A 620 -0.11 -18.88 2.59
CA PHE A 620 -0.95 -20.06 2.48
C PHE A 620 -0.96 -20.86 3.77
N ASP A 621 -2.09 -21.03 4.43
CA ASP A 621 -2.22 -21.90 5.60
C ASP A 621 -2.81 -23.24 5.19
N VAL A 622 -2.04 -24.33 5.37
CA VAL A 622 -2.44 -25.68 4.94
C VAL A 622 -2.79 -26.56 6.14
N ARG A 623 -4.02 -27.07 6.15
CA ARG A 623 -4.53 -28.01 7.15
C ARG A 623 -4.97 -29.33 6.49
N LYS A 624 -4.66 -30.45 7.12
CA LYS A 624 -5.17 -31.77 6.69
C LYS A 624 -6.55 -32.02 7.30
N THR A 625 -7.51 -32.40 6.48
CA THR A 625 -8.83 -32.90 6.90
C THR A 625 -8.88 -34.42 6.77
N ASP A 626 -9.99 -35.06 7.17
CA ASP A 626 -10.09 -36.53 7.17
C ASP A 626 -9.85 -37.18 5.79
N ASN A 627 -10.25 -36.49 4.70
CA ASN A 627 -10.17 -37.02 3.32
C ASN A 627 -9.51 -36.04 2.32
N ALA A 628 -9.13 -34.83 2.73
CA ALA A 628 -8.64 -33.77 1.85
C ALA A 628 -7.65 -32.82 2.58
N PHE A 629 -7.27 -31.73 1.91
CA PHE A 629 -6.53 -30.62 2.47
C PHE A 629 -7.36 -29.34 2.35
N CYS A 630 -7.29 -28.51 3.38
CA CYS A 630 -7.77 -27.13 3.36
C CYS A 630 -6.59 -26.20 3.16
N LEU A 631 -6.75 -25.24 2.25
CA LEU A 631 -5.81 -24.15 2.00
C LEU A 631 -6.55 -22.84 2.25
N ASP A 632 -6.16 -22.11 3.30
CA ASP A 632 -6.56 -20.72 3.46
C ASP A 632 -5.55 -19.83 2.73
N MET A 633 -6.05 -18.87 1.96
CA MET A 633 -5.23 -17.89 1.25
C MET A 633 -5.39 -16.52 1.92
N THR A 634 -4.29 -15.97 2.43
CA THR A 634 -4.25 -14.64 3.03
C THR A 634 -3.47 -13.69 2.11
N ALA A 635 -4.08 -12.58 1.73
CA ALA A 635 -3.48 -11.58 0.85
C ALA A 635 -3.09 -10.31 1.61
N TYR A 636 -1.88 -9.83 1.36
CA TYR A 636 -1.36 -8.60 1.97
C TYR A 636 -1.32 -7.49 0.93
N THR A 637 -1.99 -6.38 1.22
CA THR A 637 -2.04 -5.23 0.29
C THR A 637 -0.69 -4.54 0.17
N THR A 638 -0.38 -4.01 -1.01
CA THR A 638 0.84 -3.20 -1.27
C THR A 638 0.46 -1.76 -1.62
N SER A 639 1.44 -0.88 -1.83
CA SER A 639 1.19 0.46 -2.38
C SER A 639 0.65 0.43 -3.81
N LEU A 640 0.96 -0.63 -4.57
CA LEU A 640 0.44 -0.85 -5.92
C LEU A 640 -0.96 -1.47 -5.92
N GLU A 641 -1.17 -2.44 -5.03
CA GLU A 641 -2.41 -3.18 -4.88
C GLU A 641 -3.01 -2.95 -3.48
N GLY A 642 -3.52 -1.73 -3.28
CA GLY A 642 -4.15 -1.30 -2.04
C GLY A 642 -5.54 -1.91 -1.82
N ILE A 643 -6.14 -1.60 -0.66
CA ILE A 643 -7.48 -2.11 -0.30
C ILE A 643 -8.52 -1.77 -1.38
N GLY A 644 -9.30 -2.77 -1.80
CA GLY A 644 -10.28 -2.62 -2.88
C GLY A 644 -9.73 -2.92 -4.27
N SER A 645 -8.45 -3.29 -4.39
CA SER A 645 -7.98 -4.09 -5.52
C SER A 645 -8.66 -5.46 -5.55
N LEU A 646 -8.52 -6.15 -6.68
CA LEU A 646 -9.10 -7.47 -6.89
C LEU A 646 -8.00 -8.50 -7.00
N ILE A 647 -8.23 -9.66 -6.39
CA ILE A 647 -7.39 -10.83 -6.56
C ILE A 647 -8.21 -11.93 -7.25
N ARG A 648 -7.55 -12.68 -8.13
CA ARG A 648 -8.10 -13.87 -8.77
C ARG A 648 -7.27 -15.09 -8.36
N PRO A 649 -7.70 -15.84 -7.34
CA PRO A 649 -7.10 -17.14 -7.02
C PRO A 649 -7.13 -18.05 -8.26
N CYS A 650 -5.96 -18.51 -8.70
CA CYS A 650 -5.85 -19.48 -9.81
C CYS A 650 -6.08 -20.91 -9.30
N ILE A 651 -7.18 -21.15 -8.57
CA ILE A 651 -7.53 -22.41 -7.91
C ILE A 651 -8.94 -22.83 -8.33
N GLY A 652 -9.11 -24.06 -8.81
CA GLY A 652 -10.42 -24.62 -9.20
C GLY A 652 -10.91 -24.26 -10.61
N GLU A 653 -12.18 -24.57 -10.89
CA GLU A 653 -12.85 -24.26 -12.17
C GLU A 653 -13.66 -22.95 -12.07
N GLY A 654 -13.35 -21.97 -12.91
CA GLY A 654 -14.09 -20.70 -13.01
C GLY A 654 -13.21 -19.48 -12.77
N VAL A 655 -13.70 -18.30 -13.14
CA VAL A 655 -13.03 -17.02 -12.93
C VAL A 655 -13.85 -16.19 -11.95
N VAL A 656 -13.59 -16.38 -10.65
CA VAL A 656 -14.21 -15.59 -9.57
C VAL A 656 -13.16 -14.66 -9.00
N HIS A 657 -13.50 -13.38 -8.90
CA HIS A 657 -12.64 -12.39 -8.26
C HIS A 657 -13.04 -12.23 -6.79
N HIS A 658 -12.08 -11.89 -5.97
CA HIS A 658 -12.24 -11.57 -4.56
C HIS A 658 -11.65 -10.18 -4.28
N LEU A 659 -12.08 -9.54 -3.19
CA LEU A 659 -11.44 -8.33 -2.71
C LEU A 659 -10.05 -8.64 -2.14
N ASN A 660 -9.07 -7.82 -2.49
CA ASN A 660 -7.71 -7.98 -2.02
C ASN A 660 -7.53 -7.32 -0.64
N SER A 661 -7.65 -8.12 0.44
CA SER A 661 -7.10 -7.85 1.78
C SER A 661 -7.50 -8.99 2.73
N GLY A 662 -6.53 -9.56 3.45
CA GLY A 662 -6.76 -10.55 4.50
C GLY A 662 -7.13 -11.93 3.96
N THR A 663 -7.89 -12.70 4.75
CA THR A 663 -8.33 -14.04 4.36
C THR A 663 -9.28 -13.97 3.18
N ILE A 664 -8.86 -14.50 2.04
CA ILE A 664 -9.58 -14.44 0.76
C ILE A 664 -10.66 -15.51 0.67
N HIS A 665 -10.26 -16.78 0.83
CA HIS A 665 -11.15 -17.92 0.79
C HIS A 665 -10.43 -19.18 1.32
N GLU A 666 -11.22 -20.12 1.83
CA GLU A 666 -10.78 -21.47 2.18
C GLU A 666 -11.08 -22.41 1.00
N PHE A 667 -10.04 -23.07 0.48
CA PHE A 667 -10.13 -24.01 -0.64
C PHE A 667 -9.94 -25.44 -0.16
N GLU A 668 -10.93 -26.30 -0.39
CA GLU A 668 -10.79 -27.74 -0.18
C GLU A 668 -10.23 -28.41 -1.44
N MET A 669 -9.13 -29.16 -1.30
CA MET A 669 -8.43 -29.79 -2.41
C MET A 669 -7.82 -31.15 -2.05
N SER A 670 -7.63 -31.99 -3.06
CA SER A 670 -6.88 -33.24 -2.91
C SER A 670 -5.38 -32.97 -2.78
N LEU A 671 -4.63 -33.95 -2.26
CA LEU A 671 -3.16 -33.86 -2.16
C LEU A 671 -2.51 -33.54 -3.52
N LYS A 672 -3.02 -34.14 -4.60
CA LYS A 672 -2.48 -33.96 -5.95
C LYS A 672 -2.69 -32.52 -6.45
N GLU A 673 -3.87 -31.96 -6.21
CA GLU A 673 -4.18 -30.57 -6.60
C GLU A 673 -3.34 -29.58 -5.79
N LEU A 674 -3.17 -29.84 -4.48
CA LEU A 674 -2.31 -29.03 -3.62
C LEU A 674 -0.84 -29.06 -4.09
N GLU A 675 -0.28 -30.25 -4.36
CA GLU A 675 1.08 -30.39 -4.88
C GLU A 675 1.27 -29.66 -6.23
N GLU A 676 0.29 -29.78 -7.14
CA GLU A 676 0.32 -29.08 -8.43
C GLU A 676 0.24 -27.56 -8.26
N PHE A 677 -0.57 -27.07 -7.33
CA PHE A 677 -0.68 -25.65 -7.00
C PHE A 677 0.64 -25.10 -6.42
N LEU A 678 1.21 -25.76 -5.42
CA LEU A 678 2.44 -25.31 -4.76
C LEU A 678 3.65 -25.29 -5.71
N GLN A 679 3.71 -26.22 -6.67
CA GLN A 679 4.74 -26.21 -7.72
C GLN A 679 4.62 -24.98 -8.64
N GLN A 680 3.40 -24.51 -8.93
CA GLN A 680 3.17 -23.33 -9.75
C GLN A 680 3.47 -22.03 -8.99
N THR A 681 3.36 -22.04 -7.66
CA THR A 681 3.63 -20.89 -6.79
C THR A 681 5.01 -21.00 -6.11
N THR A 682 6.06 -21.28 -6.89
CA THR A 682 7.42 -21.52 -6.38
C THR A 682 7.94 -20.32 -5.57
N GLY A 683 8.41 -20.58 -4.34
CA GLY A 683 8.97 -19.58 -3.43
C GLY A 683 7.97 -18.96 -2.45
N ALA A 684 6.67 -19.23 -2.61
CA ALA A 684 5.65 -18.70 -1.71
C ALA A 684 5.75 -19.25 -0.27
N PRO A 685 5.48 -18.41 0.74
CA PRO A 685 5.40 -18.84 2.13
C PRO A 685 4.13 -19.65 2.40
N ILE A 686 4.29 -20.75 3.12
CA ILE A 686 3.22 -21.67 3.52
C ILE A 686 3.35 -21.92 5.01
N ARG A 687 2.25 -21.90 5.74
CA ARG A 687 2.19 -22.36 7.13
C ARG A 687 1.62 -23.77 7.19
N VAL A 688 2.37 -24.70 7.79
CA VAL A 688 1.96 -26.09 8.01
C VAL A 688 2.20 -26.45 9.48
N LYS A 689 1.13 -26.73 10.23
CA LYS A 689 1.21 -27.01 11.69
C LYS A 689 1.95 -25.92 12.46
N ASP A 690 1.56 -24.67 12.24
CA ASP A 690 2.16 -23.48 12.88
C ASP A 690 3.67 -23.33 12.61
N LYS A 691 4.13 -23.85 11.46
CA LYS A 691 5.49 -23.65 10.98
C LYS A 691 5.50 -23.06 9.59
N LEU A 692 6.23 -21.98 9.41
CA LEU A 692 6.46 -21.33 8.13
C LEU A 692 7.52 -22.12 7.34
N VAL A 693 7.14 -22.48 6.12
CA VAL A 693 7.94 -23.20 5.14
C VAL A 693 7.72 -22.58 3.77
N TRP A 694 8.49 -22.99 2.76
CA TRP A 694 8.41 -22.41 1.42
C TRP A 694 8.05 -23.48 0.41
N SER A 695 7.21 -23.12 -0.56
CA SER A 695 6.62 -24.07 -1.52
C SER A 695 7.62 -24.90 -2.31
N GLY A 696 8.82 -24.36 -2.58
CA GLY A 696 9.90 -25.08 -3.27
C GLY A 696 10.67 -26.09 -2.41
N GLU A 697 10.50 -26.04 -1.09
CA GLU A 697 11.27 -26.84 -0.11
C GLU A 697 10.38 -27.84 0.66
N VAL A 698 9.05 -27.74 0.51
CA VAL A 698 8.12 -28.53 1.33
C VAL A 698 7.84 -29.91 0.72
N ASP A 699 8.05 -30.95 1.51
CA ASP A 699 7.50 -32.28 1.27
C ASP A 699 6.31 -32.50 2.20
N LEU A 700 5.10 -32.33 1.68
CA LEU A 700 3.86 -32.47 2.47
C LEU A 700 3.72 -33.84 3.13
N SER A 701 4.35 -34.90 2.59
CA SER A 701 4.34 -36.23 3.19
C SER A 701 5.16 -36.33 4.48
N ALA A 702 6.14 -35.44 4.68
CA ALA A 702 6.91 -35.36 5.91
C ALA A 702 6.11 -34.72 7.06
N TYR A 703 5.09 -33.92 6.74
CA TYR A 703 4.28 -33.21 7.71
C TYR A 703 2.99 -33.95 8.08
N PHE A 704 2.45 -34.84 7.25
CA PHE A 704 1.07 -35.33 7.36
C PHE A 704 0.85 -36.84 7.32
#